data_AF-A0AAD5XJ68-F1
#
_entry.id   AF-A0AAD5XJ68-F1
#
_cell.length_a   1.000
_cell.length_b   1.000
_cell.length_c   1.000
_cell.angle_alpha   90.00
_cell.angle_beta   90.00
_cell.angle_gamma   90.00
#
_symmetry.space_group_name_H-M   'P 1'
#
loop_
_entity.id
_entity.type
_entity.pdbx_description
1 polymer ?
#
loop_
_entity_poly.entity_id
_entity_poly.type
_entity_poly.pdbx_seq_one_letter_code
_entity_poly.pdbx_strand_id
1 'polypeptide(L)'
;MTNNEQQFLIVTDKTTGVEIRVPINARFGTVPAAAFAGLKIAQTTPAPDQPQLVPLRILDVGFKNTVVCSSSVSKLNASDGVLRYRGYAVSDLVENSSFLEVAHLLSKLAAVSVTQSDNWTNAVLSHTYLHAELEKQMTTFRYDAHPMGMLIATVASLSTFHPEANPALQGDSMYMLPKSRVTVQDEKQATKALANRSRAILRILGKVPTIASYAYRNRIGRTYNAPMPNCKNYAENFLYMIDKLNEPNYIPDARIVKILDKMFILLAEHGSNCSTITMRHLASSGVDPYTALSGSFGALFGERKSSAVMGMLNLIGSVENIPSFLNLVKEKKTIIRTAAGTLEALPTAAATTTQLKPTRLQGFGHRIYKGVDPRVSICRNLAYELFAILNPSAGTDAALPPSAELAIALETAALSDPWFRARSLYPNIDFWCAVVFDTLGFPPDMFPVLTAIPRSAGFIAHWMESLDDPEYKIYRPRQIFNGVFVRDYVVDREAIDGVDGDGGINGGVGDGVIGGEESGYAKSLPAQANKRLSLNSAALSIDNIEDAKLAEFRVMIDRTRAAIQDLSILTSSSSSKPAGIAEIPMPGRKSSMSLSTSAVGSSSSAVQTRARLAAWMFGKNHNGIESSSGSSGATVYPSDISEKLGKTQAELQDLLEKQQELLELYVGHRQQQTVAAAVAATSVSGSSGNSAAATDAITNVGVSNGNGNGGDLILSRSRSGSVTNIVKLGEPDLLAGSNSPRPIMKKAGEQ
;
A
#
# COMPACT_ATOMS: atom_id res chain seq x y z
N MET A 1 42.53 9.46 -35.34
CA MET A 1 41.60 8.43 -34.83
C MET A 1 41.17 7.60 -36.03
N THR A 2 41.75 6.41 -36.13
CA THR A 2 41.69 5.49 -37.26
C THR A 2 40.29 4.91 -37.47
N ASN A 3 39.88 4.80 -38.75
CA ASN A 3 38.65 4.16 -39.27
C ASN A 3 37.88 3.28 -38.27
N ASN A 4 36.86 3.83 -37.63
CA ASN A 4 35.79 3.01 -37.05
C ASN A 4 34.94 2.52 -38.23
N GLU A 5 35.17 1.29 -38.69
CA GLU A 5 34.10 0.57 -39.38
C GLU A 5 32.87 0.62 -38.47
N GLN A 6 31.81 1.31 -38.89
CA GLN A 6 30.58 1.39 -38.12
C GLN A 6 30.10 -0.04 -37.88
N GLN A 7 30.12 -0.49 -36.63
CA GLN A 7 29.54 -1.78 -36.26
C GLN A 7 28.02 -1.68 -36.40
N PHE A 8 27.42 -2.67 -37.06
CA PHE A 8 25.97 -2.77 -37.19
C PHE A 8 25.54 -4.23 -37.14
N LEU A 9 24.30 -4.47 -36.73
CA LEU A 9 23.62 -5.74 -36.93
C LEU A 9 22.98 -5.73 -38.32
N ILE A 10 23.09 -6.84 -39.02
CA ILE A 10 22.25 -7.14 -40.18
C ILE A 10 21.03 -7.89 -39.67
N VAL A 11 19.84 -7.32 -39.87
CA VAL A 11 18.58 -7.96 -39.51
C VAL A 11 17.77 -8.17 -40.77
N THR A 12 17.51 -9.44 -41.08
CA THR A 12 16.78 -9.86 -42.27
C THR A 12 15.44 -10.46 -41.88
N ASP A 13 14.35 -9.94 -42.44
CA ASP A 13 13.08 -10.65 -42.44
C ASP A 13 13.09 -11.67 -43.58
N LYS A 14 13.18 -12.96 -43.23
CA LYS A 14 13.23 -14.05 -44.21
C LYS A 14 11.96 -14.18 -45.05
N THR A 15 10.84 -13.61 -44.59
CA THR A 15 9.56 -13.68 -45.30
C THR A 15 9.52 -12.69 -46.44
N THR A 16 10.00 -11.47 -46.20
CA THR A 16 9.98 -10.38 -47.19
C THR A 16 11.31 -10.23 -47.93
N GLY A 17 12.39 -10.83 -47.44
CA GLY A 17 13.76 -10.65 -47.94
C GLY A 17 14.36 -9.28 -47.62
N VAL A 18 13.63 -8.42 -46.90
CA VAL A 18 14.11 -7.07 -46.56
C VAL A 18 15.18 -7.17 -45.48
N GLU A 19 16.28 -6.47 -45.73
CA GLU A 19 17.41 -6.35 -44.83
C GLU A 19 17.52 -4.92 -44.30
N ILE A 20 17.73 -4.78 -42.99
CA ILE A 20 18.08 -3.49 -42.37
C ILE A 20 19.44 -3.58 -41.68
N ARG A 21 20.14 -2.44 -41.67
CA ARG A 21 21.35 -2.23 -40.87
C ARG A 21 20.98 -1.48 -39.61
N VAL A 22 21.20 -2.12 -38.45
CA VAL A 22 20.95 -1.51 -37.14
C VAL A 22 22.29 -1.10 -36.54
N PRO A 23 22.61 0.20 -36.43
CA PRO A 23 23.90 0.63 -35.93
C PRO A 23 24.07 0.24 -34.45
N ILE A 24 25.23 -0.29 -34.12
CA ILE A 24 25.62 -0.61 -32.74
C ILE A 24 26.34 0.60 -32.17
N ASN A 25 25.81 1.14 -31.08
CA ASN A 25 26.55 2.08 -30.25
C ASN A 25 27.46 1.29 -29.30
N ALA A 26 28.66 0.95 -29.78
CA ALA A 26 29.63 0.14 -29.04
C ALA A 26 30.05 0.78 -27.69
N ARG A 27 29.99 2.12 -27.58
CA ARG A 27 30.30 2.84 -26.34
C ARG A 27 29.33 2.51 -25.21
N PHE A 28 28.05 2.34 -25.53
CA PHE A 28 26.99 2.09 -24.53
C PHE A 28 26.42 0.67 -24.62
N GLY A 29 26.82 -0.13 -25.60
CA GLY A 29 26.28 -1.46 -25.85
C GLY A 29 24.80 -1.44 -26.24
N THR A 30 24.36 -0.41 -26.96
CA THR A 30 22.94 -0.22 -27.32
C THR A 30 22.72 -0.23 -28.83
N VAL A 31 21.49 -0.53 -29.23
CA VAL A 31 21.00 -0.37 -30.60
C VAL A 31 19.73 0.47 -30.59
N PRO A 32 19.48 1.32 -31.61
CA PRO A 32 18.27 2.12 -31.66
C PRO A 32 17.06 1.24 -31.98
N ALA A 33 16.14 1.11 -31.03
CA ALA A 33 14.90 0.35 -31.22
C ALA A 33 14.06 0.86 -32.42
N ALA A 34 14.16 2.15 -32.74
CA ALA A 34 13.50 2.76 -33.88
C ALA A 34 13.97 2.20 -35.23
N ALA A 35 15.19 1.67 -35.35
CA ALA A 35 15.70 1.11 -36.61
C ALA A 35 14.88 -0.10 -37.08
N PHE A 36 14.32 -0.89 -36.15
CA PHE A 36 13.46 -2.03 -36.47
C PHE A 36 12.16 -1.63 -37.18
N ALA A 37 11.76 -0.36 -37.12
CA ALA A 37 10.63 0.14 -37.89
C ALA A 37 10.84 0.11 -39.41
N GLY A 38 12.09 -0.07 -39.86
CA GLY A 38 12.42 -0.28 -41.28
C GLY A 38 11.94 -1.63 -41.81
N LEU A 39 11.77 -2.63 -40.95
CA LEU A 39 11.12 -3.90 -41.31
C LEU A 39 9.61 -3.72 -41.16
N LYS A 40 8.85 -4.03 -42.22
CA LYS A 40 7.39 -3.97 -42.21
C LYS A 40 6.81 -5.34 -42.52
N ILE A 41 5.83 -5.75 -41.73
CA ILE A 41 5.14 -7.04 -41.87
C ILE A 41 3.66 -6.80 -42.09
N ALA A 42 2.98 -7.73 -42.76
CA ALA A 42 1.53 -7.67 -42.89
C ALA A 42 0.90 -7.86 -41.50
N GLN A 43 0.03 -6.93 -41.10
CA GLN A 43 -0.73 -7.07 -39.87
C GLN A 43 -1.74 -8.22 -40.02
N THR A 44 -1.66 -9.21 -39.13
CA THR A 44 -2.52 -10.40 -39.15
C THR A 44 -3.65 -10.37 -38.13
N THR A 45 -3.73 -9.33 -37.28
CA THR A 45 -4.75 -9.24 -36.23
C THR A 45 -5.19 -7.79 -35.93
N PRO A 46 -6.50 -7.47 -36.03
CA PRO A 46 -7.51 -8.30 -36.70
C PRO A 46 -7.09 -8.47 -38.16
N ALA A 47 -7.41 -9.60 -38.80
CA ALA A 47 -7.10 -9.78 -40.22
C ALA A 47 -7.85 -8.68 -41.00
N PRO A 48 -7.16 -7.67 -41.56
CA PRO A 48 -7.86 -6.65 -42.33
C PRO A 48 -8.25 -7.27 -43.67
N ASP A 49 -9.36 -6.81 -44.28
CA ASP A 49 -9.74 -7.21 -45.65
C ASP A 49 -8.60 -6.94 -46.65
N GLN A 50 -7.74 -5.95 -46.35
CA GLN A 50 -6.47 -5.69 -47.01
C GLN A 50 -5.33 -5.56 -45.98
N PRO A 51 -4.47 -6.58 -45.82
CA PRO A 51 -3.38 -6.56 -44.83
C PRO A 51 -2.45 -5.35 -45.03
N GLN A 52 -2.45 -4.41 -44.10
CA GLN A 52 -1.54 -3.28 -44.13
C GLN A 52 -0.16 -3.69 -43.63
N LEU A 53 0.89 -3.22 -44.32
CA LEU A 53 2.27 -3.37 -43.87
C LEU A 53 2.52 -2.44 -42.69
N VAL A 54 2.66 -3.02 -41.50
CA VAL A 54 2.96 -2.29 -40.26
C VAL A 54 4.43 -2.47 -39.88
N PRO A 55 5.09 -1.43 -39.34
CA PRO A 55 6.48 -1.52 -38.91
C PRO A 55 6.64 -2.45 -37.69
N LEU A 56 7.71 -3.23 -37.67
CA LEU A 56 8.05 -4.11 -36.57
C LEU A 56 8.36 -3.30 -35.29
N ARG A 57 7.97 -3.87 -34.14
CA ARG A 57 8.11 -3.25 -32.82
C ARG A 57 8.77 -4.21 -31.85
N ILE A 58 9.55 -3.68 -30.92
CA ILE A 58 10.17 -4.45 -29.84
C ILE A 58 9.18 -4.58 -28.70
N LEU A 59 8.92 -5.81 -28.26
CA LEU A 59 8.18 -6.11 -27.05
C LEU A 59 9.17 -6.41 -25.91
N ASP A 60 9.22 -5.52 -24.92
CA ASP A 60 10.03 -5.73 -23.70
C ASP A 60 9.20 -5.42 -22.45
N VAL A 61 8.53 -6.45 -21.93
CA VAL A 61 7.65 -6.33 -20.77
C VAL A 61 8.46 -6.00 -19.51
N GLY A 62 8.22 -4.80 -18.98
CA GLY A 62 8.87 -4.29 -17.78
C GLY A 62 10.29 -3.74 -18.03
N PHE A 63 10.62 -3.40 -19.28
CA PHE A 63 11.91 -2.81 -19.66
C PHE A 63 13.11 -3.64 -19.18
N LYS A 64 13.04 -4.96 -19.34
CA LYS A 64 14.06 -5.88 -18.81
C LYS A 64 15.39 -5.74 -19.54
N ASN A 65 15.36 -5.36 -20.82
CA ASN A 65 16.52 -5.19 -21.70
C ASN A 65 16.45 -3.87 -22.50
N THR A 66 15.67 -2.90 -22.05
CA THR A 66 15.50 -1.60 -22.71
C THR A 66 16.15 -0.51 -21.87
N VAL A 67 17.12 0.20 -22.46
CA VAL A 67 17.65 1.45 -21.89
C VAL A 67 16.72 2.58 -22.33
N VAL A 68 16.07 3.24 -21.36
CA VAL A 68 15.04 4.25 -21.63
C VAL A 68 15.55 5.68 -21.69
N CYS A 69 16.74 5.95 -21.12
CA CYS A 69 17.37 7.27 -21.14
C CYS A 69 18.89 7.14 -20.98
N SER A 70 19.62 8.14 -21.49
CA SER A 70 21.00 8.38 -21.09
C SER A 70 21.03 9.02 -19.69
N SER A 71 22.05 8.71 -18.89
CA SER A 71 22.24 9.37 -17.60
C SER A 71 23.70 9.48 -17.18
N SER A 72 24.00 10.58 -16.52
CA SER A 72 25.27 10.97 -15.91
C SER A 72 25.14 11.20 -14.39
N VAL A 73 23.95 10.95 -13.81
CA VAL A 73 23.66 11.19 -12.40
C VAL A 73 24.37 10.17 -11.52
N SER A 74 24.19 8.89 -11.83
CA SER A 74 24.86 7.80 -11.14
C SER A 74 25.28 6.68 -12.07
N LYS A 75 26.20 5.86 -11.57
CA LYS A 75 26.64 4.64 -12.23
C LYS A 75 26.62 3.49 -11.25
N LEU A 76 25.87 2.45 -11.61
CA LEU A 76 25.81 1.19 -10.88
C LEU A 76 26.69 0.20 -11.63
N ASN A 77 27.78 -0.26 -11.03
CA ASN A 77 28.57 -1.35 -11.60
C ASN A 77 28.23 -2.67 -10.91
N ALA A 78 27.61 -3.58 -11.64
CA ALA A 78 27.24 -4.91 -11.15
C ALA A 78 28.46 -5.84 -10.96
N SER A 79 29.52 -5.70 -11.77
CA SER A 79 30.72 -6.56 -11.69
C SER A 79 31.59 -6.19 -10.49
N ASP A 80 31.78 -4.89 -10.28
CA ASP A 80 32.72 -4.38 -9.27
C ASP A 80 32.02 -4.08 -7.95
N GLY A 81 30.68 -4.17 -7.91
CA GLY A 81 29.88 -3.86 -6.73
C GLY A 81 30.03 -2.43 -6.26
N VAL A 82 30.21 -1.46 -7.17
CA VAL A 82 30.41 -0.03 -6.83
C VAL A 82 29.22 0.80 -7.29
N LEU A 83 28.72 1.66 -6.39
CA LEU A 83 27.77 2.72 -6.69
C LEU A 83 28.52 4.06 -6.70
N ARG A 84 28.34 4.84 -7.77
CA ARG A 84 28.91 6.18 -7.89
C ARG A 84 27.85 7.23 -8.13
N TYR A 85 27.96 8.36 -7.45
CA TYR A 85 27.19 9.58 -7.72
C TYR A 85 28.10 10.60 -8.37
N ARG A 86 27.77 11.04 -9.59
CA ARG A 86 28.60 11.94 -10.40
C ARG A 86 30.09 11.51 -10.49
N GLY A 87 30.34 10.20 -10.46
CA GLY A 87 31.69 9.62 -10.50
C GLY A 87 32.35 9.37 -9.15
N TYR A 88 31.87 9.95 -8.05
CA TYR A 88 32.39 9.71 -6.70
C TYR A 88 31.80 8.43 -6.11
N ALA A 89 32.62 7.62 -5.42
CA ALA A 89 32.09 6.43 -4.75
C ALA A 89 31.18 6.85 -3.60
N VAL A 90 30.05 6.14 -3.43
CA VAL A 90 29.10 6.48 -2.36
C VAL A 90 29.72 6.30 -0.97
N SER A 91 30.66 5.37 -0.80
CA SER A 91 31.45 5.25 0.43
C SER A 91 32.18 6.55 0.80
N ASP A 92 32.79 7.20 -0.20
CA ASP A 92 33.57 8.42 0.01
C ASP A 92 32.65 9.59 0.38
N LEU A 93 31.48 9.66 -0.27
CA LEU A 93 30.48 10.70 0.01
C LEU A 93 29.87 10.53 1.40
N VAL A 94 29.58 9.29 1.82
CA VAL A 94 29.05 9.01 3.16
C VAL A 94 30.04 9.42 4.25
N GLU A 95 31.34 9.29 4.00
CA GLU A 95 32.34 9.62 5.02
C GLU A 95 32.69 11.12 5.04
N ASN A 96 32.70 11.78 3.89
CA ASN A 96 33.29 13.11 3.74
C ASN A 96 32.29 14.23 3.40
N SER A 97 30.99 13.93 3.29
CA SER A 97 29.98 14.91 2.86
C SER A 97 28.71 14.83 3.68
N SER A 98 27.89 15.88 3.59
CA SER A 98 26.52 15.90 4.09
C SER A 98 25.50 15.54 3.02
N PHE A 99 24.29 15.14 3.42
CA PHE A 99 23.21 14.88 2.47
C PHE A 99 22.92 16.07 1.54
N LEU A 100 22.91 17.31 2.06
CA LEU A 100 22.60 18.47 1.23
C LEU A 100 23.70 18.81 0.22
N GLU A 101 24.96 18.55 0.56
CA GLU A 101 26.06 18.64 -0.41
C GLU A 101 25.92 17.60 -1.52
N VAL A 102 25.58 16.36 -1.15
CA VAL A 102 25.29 15.31 -2.14
C VAL A 102 24.08 15.68 -3.00
N ALA A 103 23.02 16.23 -2.41
CA ALA A 103 21.87 16.72 -3.16
C ALA A 103 22.24 17.86 -4.12
N HIS A 104 23.15 18.75 -3.70
CA HIS A 104 23.69 19.80 -4.56
C HIS A 104 24.55 19.22 -5.70
N LEU A 105 25.44 18.27 -5.41
CA LEU A 105 26.27 17.55 -6.39
C LEU A 105 25.41 16.80 -7.42
N LEU A 106 24.36 16.12 -6.97
CA LEU A 106 23.41 15.45 -7.88
C LEU A 106 22.70 16.48 -8.76
N SER A 107 22.38 17.65 -8.19
CA SER A 107 21.64 18.71 -8.87
C SER A 107 22.49 19.57 -9.82
N LYS A 108 23.76 19.81 -9.51
CA LYS A 108 24.66 20.67 -10.28
C LYS A 108 25.92 19.87 -10.59
N LEU A 109 26.31 19.83 -11.87
CA LEU A 109 27.42 19.04 -12.41
C LEU A 109 28.83 19.46 -11.93
N ALA A 110 28.99 20.10 -10.77
CA ALA A 110 30.27 20.61 -10.28
C ALA A 110 30.45 20.42 -8.77
N ALA A 111 31.72 20.25 -8.38
CA ALA A 111 32.14 20.22 -6.98
C ALA A 111 31.80 21.55 -6.28
N VAL A 112 31.50 21.45 -4.99
CA VAL A 112 30.97 22.55 -4.18
C VAL A 112 32.08 23.07 -3.28
N SER A 113 32.38 24.37 -3.32
CA SER A 113 33.23 24.97 -2.28
C SER A 113 32.49 25.03 -0.95
N VAL A 114 33.20 25.13 0.18
CA VAL A 114 32.57 25.26 1.51
C VAL A 114 31.55 26.39 1.55
N THR A 115 31.89 27.57 1.02
CA THR A 115 30.97 28.73 0.94
C THR A 115 29.74 28.43 0.08
N GLN A 116 29.89 27.71 -1.03
CA GLN A 116 28.76 27.33 -1.86
C GLN A 116 27.86 26.31 -1.15
N SER A 117 28.44 25.41 -0.35
CA SER A 117 27.72 24.43 0.47
C SER A 117 26.89 25.11 1.56
N ASP A 118 27.47 26.07 2.27
CA ASP A 118 26.77 26.86 3.29
C ASP A 118 25.61 27.67 2.68
N ASN A 119 25.87 28.35 1.56
CA ASN A 119 24.85 29.13 0.85
C ASN A 119 23.71 28.23 0.36
N TRP A 120 24.05 27.04 -0.16
CA TRP A 120 23.07 26.06 -0.58
C TRP A 120 22.21 25.57 0.59
N THR A 121 22.85 25.21 1.70
CA THR A 121 22.18 24.74 2.91
C THR A 121 21.21 25.78 3.45
N ASN A 122 21.66 27.04 3.57
CA ASN A 122 20.80 28.15 3.99
C ASN A 122 19.64 28.39 3.01
N ALA A 123 19.89 28.27 1.70
CA ALA A 123 18.85 28.43 0.69
C ALA A 123 17.79 27.32 0.77
N VAL A 124 18.17 26.07 1.06
CA VAL A 124 17.22 24.98 1.26
C VAL A 124 16.45 25.17 2.57
N LEU A 125 17.14 25.43 3.68
CA LEU A 125 16.53 25.51 5.01
C LEU A 125 15.60 26.74 5.16
N SER A 126 15.79 27.80 4.37
CA SER A 126 14.85 28.93 4.28
C SER A 126 13.51 28.60 3.59
N HIS A 127 13.41 27.46 2.89
CA HIS A 127 12.18 27.04 2.19
C HIS A 127 11.38 25.97 2.93
N THR A 128 11.70 25.71 4.20
CA THR A 128 11.13 24.63 5.03
C THR A 128 9.68 24.84 5.47
N TYR A 129 9.22 26.09 5.57
CA TYR A 129 7.85 26.42 6.00
C TYR A 129 6.79 25.96 4.99
N LEU A 130 5.70 25.37 5.47
CA LEU A 130 4.50 25.14 4.68
C LEU A 130 3.56 26.34 4.77
N HIS A 131 2.77 26.55 3.71
CA HIS A 131 1.71 27.55 3.76
C HIS A 131 0.64 27.09 4.78
N ALA A 132 0.08 28.00 5.58
CA ALA A 132 -0.85 27.67 6.65
C ALA A 132 -2.08 26.87 6.16
N GLU A 133 -2.65 27.24 5.00
CA GLU A 133 -3.75 26.48 4.38
C GLU A 133 -3.34 25.06 3.95
N LEU A 134 -2.09 24.84 3.54
CA LEU A 134 -1.60 23.49 3.22
C LEU A 134 -1.42 22.68 4.50
N GLU A 135 -0.92 23.29 5.56
CA GLU A 135 -0.85 22.66 6.89
C GLU A 135 -2.24 22.28 7.40
N LYS A 136 -3.21 23.18 7.29
CA LYS A 136 -4.62 22.92 7.62
C LYS A 136 -5.22 21.81 6.76
N GLN A 137 -4.90 21.75 5.47
CA GLN A 137 -5.33 20.64 4.62
C GLN A 137 -4.80 19.30 5.14
N MET A 138 -3.56 19.25 5.65
CA MET A 138 -2.99 18.02 6.21
C MET A 138 -3.70 17.54 7.48
N THR A 139 -4.35 18.41 8.26
CA THR A 139 -5.08 17.98 9.47
C THR A 139 -6.43 17.32 9.13
N THR A 140 -6.86 17.37 7.87
CA THR A 140 -8.11 16.73 7.41
C THR A 140 -7.95 15.24 7.10
N PHE A 141 -6.72 14.75 6.99
CA PHE A 141 -6.47 13.31 6.85
C PHE A 141 -6.93 12.58 8.12
N ARG A 142 -7.47 11.37 7.95
CA ARG A 142 -7.81 10.52 9.10
C ARG A 142 -6.56 10.22 9.94
N TYR A 143 -6.77 9.94 11.22
CA TYR A 143 -5.69 9.58 12.15
C TYR A 143 -4.93 8.32 11.73
N ASP A 144 -5.58 7.41 10.99
CA ASP A 144 -5.05 6.16 10.46
C ASP A 144 -4.58 6.27 9.00
N ALA A 145 -4.51 7.49 8.45
CA ALA A 145 -4.00 7.70 7.10
C ALA A 145 -2.52 7.27 7.00
N HIS A 146 -2.21 6.42 6.01
CA HIS A 146 -0.84 5.97 5.80
C HIS A 146 0.07 7.17 5.48
N PRO A 147 1.23 7.33 6.15
CA PRO A 147 2.10 8.51 5.98
C PRO A 147 2.53 8.81 4.53
N MET A 148 2.82 7.78 3.73
CA MET A 148 3.05 7.96 2.30
C MET A 148 1.86 8.54 1.54
N GLY A 149 0.63 8.13 1.86
CA GLY A 149 -0.57 8.66 1.22
C GLY A 149 -0.71 10.16 1.49
N MET A 150 -0.46 10.57 2.74
CA MET A 150 -0.40 11.98 3.11
C MET A 150 0.70 12.71 2.33
N LEU A 151 1.93 12.18 2.31
CA LEU A 151 3.06 12.78 1.58
C LEU A 151 2.73 12.98 0.09
N ILE A 152 2.21 11.94 -0.58
CA ILE A 152 1.84 11.98 -2.01
C ILE A 152 0.80 13.06 -2.27
N ALA A 153 -0.29 13.08 -1.48
CA ALA A 153 -1.40 14.01 -1.67
C ALA A 153 -1.02 15.46 -1.36
N THR A 154 -0.24 15.70 -0.29
CA THR A 154 0.24 17.03 0.06
C THR A 154 1.25 17.56 -0.97
N VAL A 155 2.14 16.71 -1.48
CA VAL A 155 3.11 17.10 -2.51
C VAL A 155 2.41 17.38 -3.85
N ALA A 156 1.35 16.64 -4.20
CA ALA A 156 0.50 17.01 -5.33
C ALA A 156 -0.17 18.37 -5.10
N SER A 157 -0.66 18.62 -3.89
CA SER A 157 -1.32 19.88 -3.52
C SER A 157 -0.36 21.08 -3.61
N LEU A 158 0.96 20.91 -3.38
CA LEU A 158 1.94 21.99 -3.60
C LEU A 158 1.87 22.61 -5.00
N SER A 159 1.46 21.87 -6.03
CA SER A 159 1.27 22.39 -7.38
C SER A 159 0.24 23.52 -7.43
N THR A 160 -0.82 23.48 -6.59
CA THR A 160 -1.87 24.51 -6.55
C THR A 160 -1.44 25.76 -5.81
N PHE A 161 -0.45 25.64 -4.91
CA PHE A 161 0.20 26.77 -4.24
C PHE A 161 1.31 27.40 -5.09
N HIS A 162 1.70 26.72 -6.18
CA HIS A 162 2.74 27.16 -7.09
C HIS A 162 2.31 27.04 -8.57
N PRO A 163 1.17 27.65 -8.99
CA PRO A 163 0.71 27.57 -10.38
C PRO A 163 1.71 28.19 -11.37
N GLU A 164 2.57 29.10 -10.91
CA GLU A 164 3.68 29.66 -11.69
C GLU A 164 4.78 28.65 -12.02
N ALA A 165 4.74 27.46 -11.41
CA ALA A 165 5.69 26.36 -11.65
C ALA A 165 5.21 25.37 -12.72
N ASN A 166 4.00 25.54 -13.28
CA ASN A 166 3.42 24.56 -14.19
C ASN A 166 3.64 24.96 -15.66
N PRO A 167 4.42 24.19 -16.45
CA PRO A 167 4.64 24.49 -17.87
C PRO A 167 3.35 24.47 -18.68
N ALA A 168 2.37 23.65 -18.32
CA ALA A 168 1.06 23.65 -19.00
C ALA A 168 0.30 24.99 -18.83
N LEU A 169 0.61 25.77 -17.79
CA LEU A 169 0.02 27.08 -17.53
C LEU A 169 0.92 28.25 -17.99
N GLN A 170 2.24 28.07 -17.94
CA GLN A 170 3.23 29.13 -18.19
C GLN A 170 3.96 29.02 -19.54
N GLY A 171 3.77 27.90 -20.25
CA GLY A 171 4.46 27.54 -21.48
C GLY A 171 5.63 26.57 -21.29
N ASP A 172 5.81 25.67 -22.25
CA ASP A 172 6.78 24.56 -22.22
C ASP A 172 8.24 24.99 -22.05
N SER A 173 8.58 26.22 -22.43
CA SER A 173 9.95 26.72 -22.38
C SER A 173 10.42 27.16 -20.99
N MET A 174 9.52 27.21 -19.99
CA MET A 174 9.82 27.84 -18.69
C MET A 174 10.96 27.18 -17.91
N TYR A 175 11.25 25.91 -18.19
CA TYR A 175 12.36 25.15 -17.62
C TYR A 175 13.38 24.73 -18.67
N MET A 176 13.18 25.02 -19.96
CA MET A 176 14.04 24.55 -21.04
C MET A 176 15.14 25.57 -21.35
N LEU A 177 16.38 25.10 -21.42
CA LEU A 177 17.46 25.91 -21.97
C LEU A 177 17.24 26.10 -23.49
N PRO A 178 17.60 27.27 -24.05
CA PRO A 178 17.55 27.46 -25.49
C PRO A 178 18.57 26.52 -26.17
N LYS A 179 18.23 26.03 -27.37
CA LYS A 179 19.10 25.11 -28.14
C LYS A 179 20.45 25.74 -28.50
N SER A 180 20.48 27.06 -28.64
CA SER A 180 21.70 27.85 -28.86
C SER A 180 21.61 29.15 -28.05
N ARG A 181 22.75 29.67 -27.62
CA ARG A 181 22.84 30.94 -26.87
C ARG A 181 23.55 31.98 -27.73
N VAL A 182 22.83 32.50 -28.73
CA VAL A 182 23.39 33.46 -29.69
C VAL A 182 22.91 34.87 -29.39
N THR A 183 21.67 34.99 -28.91
CA THR A 183 21.01 36.28 -28.71
C THR A 183 20.89 36.62 -27.23
N VAL A 184 20.71 37.92 -26.95
CA VAL A 184 20.36 38.41 -25.60
C VAL A 184 19.07 37.77 -25.08
N GLN A 185 18.13 37.43 -25.99
CA GLN A 185 16.89 36.75 -25.64
C GLN A 185 17.14 35.31 -25.17
N ASP A 186 18.06 34.59 -25.80
CA ASP A 186 18.46 33.24 -25.40
C ASP A 186 19.07 33.25 -23.99
N GLU A 187 19.96 34.21 -23.69
CA GLU A 187 20.56 34.35 -22.37
C GLU A 187 19.51 34.70 -21.29
N LYS A 188 18.54 35.56 -21.61
CA LYS A 188 17.41 35.86 -20.72
C LYS A 188 16.56 34.62 -20.46
N GLN A 189 16.26 33.83 -21.49
CA GLN A 189 15.52 32.57 -21.33
C GLN A 189 16.31 31.58 -20.47
N ALA A 190 17.60 31.37 -20.75
CA ALA A 190 18.45 30.48 -19.97
C ALA A 190 18.49 30.88 -18.49
N THR A 191 18.66 32.18 -18.21
CA THR A 191 18.66 32.72 -16.84
C THR A 191 17.32 32.46 -16.14
N LYS A 192 16.19 32.72 -16.82
CA LYS A 192 14.85 32.46 -16.28
C LYS A 192 14.60 30.97 -16.02
N ALA A 193 15.00 30.10 -16.95
CA ALA A 193 14.86 28.66 -16.81
C ALA A 193 15.67 28.13 -15.62
N LEU A 194 16.92 28.54 -15.48
CA LEU A 194 17.78 28.15 -14.36
C LEU A 194 17.26 28.66 -13.01
N ALA A 195 16.73 29.88 -12.97
CA ALA A 195 16.11 30.44 -11.77
C ALA A 195 14.83 29.67 -11.38
N ASN A 196 13.99 29.32 -12.37
CA ASN A 196 12.79 28.52 -12.14
C ASN A 196 13.13 27.11 -11.64
N ARG A 197 14.12 26.44 -12.26
CA ARG A 197 14.63 25.14 -11.80
C ARG A 197 15.13 25.24 -10.36
N SER A 198 16.01 26.20 -10.07
CA SER A 198 16.58 26.40 -8.73
C SER A 198 15.49 26.61 -7.68
N ARG A 199 14.48 27.45 -7.97
CA ARG A 199 13.35 27.71 -7.06
C ARG A 199 12.56 26.44 -6.76
N ALA A 200 12.27 25.63 -7.78
CA ALA A 200 11.56 24.36 -7.60
C ALA A 200 12.36 23.39 -6.72
N ILE A 201 13.66 23.28 -6.95
CA ILE A 201 14.55 22.38 -6.19
C ILE A 201 14.60 22.77 -4.72
N LEU A 202 14.85 24.06 -4.44
CA LEU A 202 14.93 24.57 -3.07
C LEU A 202 13.62 24.35 -2.32
N ARG A 203 12.47 24.60 -2.98
CA ARG A 203 11.15 24.36 -2.41
C ARG A 203 10.90 22.88 -2.14
N ILE A 204 11.23 21.98 -3.07
CA ILE A 204 11.04 20.53 -2.88
C ILE A 204 11.89 20.04 -1.72
N LEU A 205 13.21 20.28 -1.76
CA LEU A 205 14.12 19.83 -0.70
C LEU A 205 13.75 20.45 0.65
N GLY A 206 13.37 21.74 0.69
CA GLY A 206 12.95 22.38 1.93
C GLY A 206 11.67 21.79 2.52
N LYS A 207 10.65 21.52 1.68
CA LYS A 207 9.29 21.18 2.15
C LYS A 207 9.06 19.70 2.40
N VAL A 208 9.72 18.80 1.67
CA VAL A 208 9.50 17.36 1.81
C VAL A 208 9.74 16.85 3.25
N PRO A 209 10.81 17.25 3.97
CA PRO A 209 11.00 16.88 5.38
C PRO A 209 9.89 17.37 6.30
N THR A 210 9.39 18.58 6.07
CA THR A 210 8.30 19.17 6.86
C THR A 210 6.98 18.42 6.63
N ILE A 211 6.67 18.09 5.37
CA ILE A 211 5.49 17.27 5.05
C ILE A 211 5.63 15.88 5.67
N ALA A 212 6.81 15.28 5.59
CA ALA A 212 7.09 13.97 6.18
C ALA A 212 6.99 13.97 7.71
N SER A 213 7.49 15.01 8.38
CA SER A 213 7.37 15.14 9.85
C SER A 213 5.92 15.36 10.28
N TYR A 214 5.14 16.13 9.51
CA TYR A 214 3.72 16.34 9.78
C TYR A 214 2.94 15.04 9.57
N ALA A 215 3.22 14.29 8.51
CA ALA A 215 2.61 12.97 8.28
C ALA A 215 2.91 11.99 9.44
N TYR A 216 4.15 11.98 9.95
CA TYR A 216 4.49 11.19 11.13
C TYR A 216 3.69 11.62 12.36
N ARG A 217 3.63 12.92 12.63
CA ARG A 217 2.97 13.46 13.82
C ARG A 217 1.46 13.27 13.79
N ASN A 218 0.84 13.38 12.61
CA ASN A 218 -0.56 12.98 12.41
C ASN A 218 -0.78 11.52 12.79
N ARG A 219 0.09 10.61 12.31
CA ARG A 219 0.03 9.16 12.59
C ARG A 219 0.25 8.79 14.06
N ILE A 220 0.83 9.68 14.87
CA ILE A 220 0.98 9.47 16.33
C ILE A 220 0.11 10.42 17.16
N GLY A 221 -0.83 11.14 16.54
CA GLY A 221 -1.75 12.06 17.23
C GLY A 221 -1.08 13.26 17.90
N ARG A 222 0.06 13.74 17.38
CA ARG A 222 0.78 14.91 17.89
C ARG A 222 0.56 16.15 17.01
N THR A 223 0.54 17.33 17.63
CA THR A 223 0.49 18.63 16.96
C THR A 223 1.72 18.85 16.10
N TYR A 224 1.62 19.55 14.97
CA TYR A 224 2.78 19.79 14.11
C TYR A 224 3.81 20.74 14.75
N ASN A 225 5.10 20.48 14.50
CA ASN A 225 6.18 21.35 14.92
C ASN A 225 6.71 22.13 13.72
N ALA A 226 6.80 23.44 13.84
CA ALA A 226 7.51 24.26 12.86
C ALA A 226 8.99 23.82 12.72
N PRO A 227 9.62 24.09 11.56
CA PRO A 227 11.05 23.86 11.36
C PRO A 227 11.91 24.47 12.47
N MET A 228 13.03 23.83 12.78
CA MET A 228 13.94 24.22 13.84
C MET A 228 14.52 25.62 13.57
N PRO A 229 14.37 26.57 14.51
CA PRO A 229 14.92 27.92 14.35
C PRO A 229 16.45 27.89 14.17
N ASN A 230 16.96 28.66 13.20
CA ASN A 230 18.40 28.81 12.92
C ASN A 230 19.16 27.49 12.66
N CYS A 231 18.44 26.42 12.27
CA CYS A 231 19.06 25.14 12.00
C CYS A 231 19.97 25.21 10.77
N LYS A 232 21.10 24.50 10.82
CA LYS A 232 22.08 24.39 9.74
C LYS A 232 22.25 22.96 9.22
N ASN A 233 21.50 22.00 9.76
CA ASN A 233 21.60 20.60 9.39
C ASN A 233 20.23 20.02 9.01
N TYR A 234 20.17 19.40 7.85
CA TYR A 234 18.92 18.92 7.26
C TYR A 234 18.30 17.76 8.04
N ALA A 235 19.11 16.80 8.48
CA ALA A 235 18.67 15.67 9.30
C ALA A 235 18.29 16.11 10.72
N GLU A 236 19.02 17.07 11.29
CA GLU A 236 18.69 17.69 12.60
C GLU A 236 17.33 18.37 12.56
N ASN A 237 17.07 19.20 11.55
CA ASN A 237 15.78 19.86 11.37
C ASN A 237 14.63 18.86 11.30
N PHE A 238 14.81 17.76 10.56
CA PHE A 238 13.81 16.70 10.45
C PHE A 238 13.55 16.00 11.79
N LEU A 239 14.60 15.59 12.51
CA LEU A 239 14.48 14.95 13.82
C LEU A 239 13.86 15.88 14.86
N TYR A 240 14.20 17.17 14.84
CA TYR A 240 13.57 18.20 15.66
C TYR A 240 12.06 18.27 15.43
N MET A 241 11.65 18.40 14.17
CA MET A 241 10.23 18.51 13.84
C MET A 241 9.44 17.27 14.25
N ILE A 242 10.07 16.10 14.24
CA ILE A 242 9.43 14.85 14.63
C ILE A 242 9.30 14.72 16.15
N ASP A 243 10.36 14.98 16.91
CA ASP A 243 10.43 14.54 18.31
C ASP A 243 10.13 15.64 19.34
N LYS A 244 10.40 16.92 19.04
CA LYS A 244 10.17 18.01 20.01
C LYS A 244 8.74 17.97 20.56
N LEU A 245 8.62 18.12 21.87
CA LEU A 245 7.35 18.29 22.57
C LEU A 245 7.25 19.74 23.07
N ASN A 246 7.39 19.94 24.37
CA ASN A 246 7.31 21.23 25.03
C ASN A 246 8.66 21.71 25.56
N GLU A 247 9.75 20.99 25.27
CA GLU A 247 11.07 21.37 25.74
C GLU A 247 11.51 22.68 25.08
N PRO A 248 11.96 23.69 25.85
CA PRO A 248 12.31 25.00 25.31
C PRO A 248 13.51 24.93 24.35
N ASN A 249 14.48 24.06 24.65
CA ASN A 249 15.75 23.93 23.92
C ASN A 249 15.98 22.48 23.48
N TYR A 250 14.97 21.84 22.87
CA TYR A 250 15.15 20.50 22.31
C TYR A 250 16.20 20.51 21.19
N ILE A 251 17.24 19.68 21.34
CA ILE A 251 18.29 19.47 20.35
C ILE A 251 18.44 17.95 20.17
N PRO A 252 18.26 17.40 18.96
CA PRO A 252 18.49 15.99 18.68
C PRO A 252 19.93 15.54 19.01
N ASP A 253 20.13 14.28 19.36
CA ASP A 253 21.49 13.75 19.61
C ASP A 253 22.33 13.81 18.32
N ALA A 254 23.46 14.53 18.37
CA ALA A 254 24.32 14.76 17.22
C ALA A 254 24.84 13.48 16.55
N ARG A 255 25.00 12.39 17.32
CA ARG A 255 25.43 11.08 16.78
C ARG A 255 24.32 10.46 15.94
N ILE A 256 23.08 10.58 16.39
CA ILE A 256 21.92 10.09 15.63
C ILE A 256 21.66 10.96 14.40
N VAL A 257 21.81 12.28 14.51
CA VAL A 257 21.77 13.21 13.36
C VAL A 257 22.77 12.76 12.30
N LYS A 258 24.00 12.43 12.68
CA LYS A 258 25.05 11.96 11.77
C LYS A 258 24.67 10.64 11.10
N ILE A 259 24.12 9.68 11.84
CA ILE A 259 23.65 8.40 11.27
C ILE A 259 22.54 8.64 10.24
N LEU A 260 21.55 9.48 10.56
CA LEU A 260 20.44 9.74 9.65
C LEU A 260 20.90 10.49 8.38
N ASP A 261 21.84 11.44 8.51
CA ASP A 261 22.39 12.15 7.36
C ASP A 261 23.16 11.19 6.42
N LYS A 262 23.98 10.29 6.98
CA LYS A 262 24.66 9.22 6.23
C LYS A 262 23.66 8.28 5.54
N MET A 263 22.56 7.92 6.23
CA MET A 263 21.46 7.14 5.64
C MET A 263 20.80 7.86 4.47
N PHE A 264 20.59 9.16 4.58
CA PHE A 264 20.04 9.97 3.50
C PHE A 264 20.97 10.00 2.28
N ILE A 265 22.30 10.04 2.46
CA ILE A 265 23.25 9.90 1.35
C ILE A 265 23.10 8.54 0.65
N LEU A 266 23.06 7.43 1.41
CA LEU A 266 22.92 6.07 0.85
C LEU A 266 21.64 5.86 0.03
N LEU A 267 20.58 6.61 0.36
CA LEU A 267 19.25 6.50 -0.23
C LEU A 267 18.96 7.57 -1.28
N ALA A 268 19.87 8.53 -1.50
CA ALA A 268 19.64 9.70 -2.34
C ALA A 268 19.33 9.35 -3.80
N GLU A 269 20.03 8.36 -4.36
CA GLU A 269 19.92 8.02 -5.78
C GLU A 269 20.24 6.52 -6.02
N HIS A 270 19.54 5.88 -6.96
CA HIS A 270 19.79 4.49 -7.33
C HIS A 270 19.41 4.12 -8.78
N GLY A 271 19.92 4.90 -9.74
CA GLY A 271 19.76 4.72 -11.18
C GLY A 271 18.31 4.68 -11.67
N SER A 272 18.10 4.04 -12.82
CA SER A 272 16.81 3.90 -13.51
C SER A 272 15.85 2.89 -12.86
N ASN A 273 15.56 3.05 -11.58
CA ASN A 273 14.49 2.30 -10.88
C ASN A 273 13.09 2.81 -11.27
N CYS A 274 12.03 2.13 -10.82
CA CYS A 274 10.64 2.40 -11.21
C CYS A 274 10.25 3.86 -10.91
N SER A 275 10.49 4.31 -9.68
CA SER A 275 10.16 5.68 -9.25
C SER A 275 10.99 6.75 -9.96
N THR A 276 12.29 6.52 -10.19
CA THR A 276 13.14 7.43 -10.99
C THR A 276 12.64 7.57 -12.43
N ILE A 277 12.31 6.47 -13.09
CA ILE A 277 11.80 6.51 -14.47
C ILE A 277 10.39 7.10 -14.52
N THR A 278 9.58 6.91 -13.48
CA THR A 278 8.28 7.58 -13.35
C THR A 278 8.45 9.10 -13.31
N MET A 279 9.45 9.62 -12.59
CA MET A 279 9.77 11.06 -12.60
C MET A 279 10.03 11.57 -14.01
N ARG A 280 10.85 10.85 -14.79
CA ARG A 280 11.13 11.20 -16.19
C ARG A 280 9.91 11.11 -17.08
N HIS A 281 9.09 10.08 -16.88
CA HIS A 281 7.86 9.89 -17.66
C HIS A 281 6.89 11.05 -17.44
N LEU A 282 6.60 11.39 -16.19
CA LEU A 282 5.71 12.50 -15.85
C LEU A 282 6.31 13.84 -16.30
N ALA A 283 7.60 14.07 -16.07
CA ALA A 283 8.28 15.26 -16.56
C ALA A 283 8.12 15.43 -18.08
N SER A 284 8.24 14.33 -18.84
CA SER A 284 8.15 14.34 -20.31
C SER A 284 6.81 14.84 -20.86
N SER A 285 5.74 14.86 -20.06
CA SER A 285 4.44 15.43 -20.45
C SER A 285 4.34 16.94 -20.19
N GLY A 286 5.38 17.58 -19.67
CA GLY A 286 5.39 19.01 -19.35
C GLY A 286 4.65 19.37 -18.06
N VAL A 287 4.50 18.42 -17.13
CA VAL A 287 3.88 18.71 -15.82
C VAL A 287 4.85 19.43 -14.88
N ASP A 288 4.33 20.15 -13.89
CA ASP A 288 5.14 20.79 -12.85
C ASP A 288 5.93 19.76 -12.02
N PRO A 289 7.09 20.15 -11.47
CA PRO A 289 7.95 19.22 -10.74
C PRO A 289 7.33 18.67 -9.45
N TYR A 290 6.33 19.34 -8.84
CA TYR A 290 5.66 18.83 -7.63
C TYR A 290 4.72 17.68 -7.98
N THR A 291 3.93 17.82 -9.05
CA THR A 291 3.07 16.73 -9.57
C THR A 291 3.91 15.55 -10.06
N ALA A 292 5.00 15.80 -10.79
CA ALA A 292 5.92 14.74 -11.21
C ALA A 292 6.54 14.01 -10.00
N LEU A 293 6.94 14.75 -8.97
CA LEU A 293 7.47 14.20 -7.72
C LEU A 293 6.42 13.36 -6.98
N SER A 294 5.17 13.84 -6.90
CA SER A 294 4.07 13.11 -6.27
C SER A 294 3.83 11.76 -6.94
N GLY A 295 3.76 11.71 -8.27
CA GLY A 295 3.62 10.45 -9.00
C GLY A 295 4.84 9.53 -8.83
N SER A 296 6.05 10.11 -8.71
CA SER A 296 7.27 9.36 -8.38
C SER A 296 7.23 8.78 -6.96
N PHE A 297 6.67 9.50 -5.99
CA PHE A 297 6.40 8.96 -4.65
C PHE A 297 5.32 7.88 -4.67
N GLY A 298 4.32 7.96 -5.55
CA GLY A 298 3.36 6.88 -5.78
C GLY A 298 4.05 5.59 -6.27
N ALA A 299 4.92 5.72 -7.29
CA ALA A 299 5.73 4.60 -7.75
C ALA A 299 6.68 4.08 -6.67
N LEU A 300 7.30 4.98 -5.89
CA LEU A 300 8.16 4.66 -4.75
C LEU A 300 7.39 3.85 -3.69
N PHE A 301 6.14 4.22 -3.40
CA PHE A 301 5.32 3.53 -2.41
C PHE A 301 5.00 2.08 -2.81
N GLY A 302 4.80 1.82 -4.11
CA GLY A 302 4.57 0.48 -4.64
C GLY A 302 5.82 -0.40 -4.79
N GLU A 303 7.02 0.16 -4.66
CA GLU A 303 8.27 -0.62 -4.66
C GLU A 303 8.36 -1.45 -3.37
N ARG A 304 8.67 -2.74 -3.50
CA ARG A 304 8.85 -3.66 -2.35
C ARG A 304 10.09 -3.25 -1.56
N LYS A 305 9.89 -2.69 -0.37
CA LYS A 305 10.91 -1.94 0.39
C LYS A 305 11.14 -2.47 1.80
N SER A 306 11.95 -1.74 2.56
CA SER A 306 12.31 -1.97 3.96
C SER A 306 11.11 -2.30 4.88
N SER A 307 9.91 -1.75 4.63
CA SER A 307 8.72 -2.10 5.42
C SER A 307 8.32 -3.58 5.29
N ALA A 308 8.53 -4.19 4.12
CA ALA A 308 8.30 -5.61 3.90
C ALA A 308 9.33 -6.49 4.64
N VAL A 309 10.53 -5.97 4.90
CA VAL A 309 11.55 -6.65 5.72
C VAL A 309 11.03 -6.75 7.15
N MET A 310 10.47 -5.69 7.73
CA MET A 310 9.87 -5.77 9.07
C MET A 310 8.68 -6.71 9.12
N GLY A 311 7.82 -6.71 8.09
CA GLY A 311 6.75 -7.71 7.97
C GLY A 311 7.28 -9.15 7.97
N MET A 312 8.41 -9.40 7.30
CA MET A 312 9.08 -10.70 7.30
C MET A 312 9.71 -11.03 8.66
N LEU A 313 10.42 -10.10 9.30
CA LEU A 313 11.03 -10.32 10.61
C LEU A 313 9.97 -10.60 11.68
N ASN A 314 8.86 -9.85 11.67
CA ASN A 314 7.71 -10.10 12.54
C ASN A 314 7.05 -11.45 12.27
N LEU A 315 6.95 -11.86 11.00
CA LEU A 315 6.46 -13.19 10.63
C LEU A 315 7.37 -14.29 11.18
N ILE A 316 8.69 -14.13 11.12
CA ILE A 316 9.63 -15.11 11.67
C ILE A 316 9.53 -15.15 13.20
N GLY A 317 9.48 -13.98 13.83
CA GLY A 317 9.25 -13.80 15.27
C GLY A 317 10.46 -14.09 16.16
N SER A 318 11.17 -15.20 15.94
CA SER A 318 12.32 -15.61 16.77
C SER A 318 13.41 -16.34 15.98
N VAL A 319 14.62 -16.39 16.53
CA VAL A 319 15.80 -16.98 15.89
C VAL A 319 15.60 -18.47 15.59
N GLU A 320 14.89 -19.19 16.46
CA GLU A 320 14.61 -20.63 16.33
C GLU A 320 13.74 -20.94 15.09
N ASN A 321 12.96 -19.97 14.62
CA ASN A 321 12.09 -20.13 13.47
C ASN A 321 12.82 -19.93 12.12
N ILE A 322 14.04 -19.40 12.11
CA ILE A 322 14.80 -19.11 10.88
C ILE A 322 14.97 -20.35 9.99
N PRO A 323 15.40 -21.54 10.50
CA PRO A 323 15.57 -22.72 9.66
C PRO A 323 14.28 -23.14 8.96
N SER A 324 13.15 -23.12 9.69
CA SER A 324 11.83 -23.43 9.14
C SER A 324 11.43 -22.43 8.05
N PHE A 325 11.58 -21.13 8.34
CA PHE A 325 11.29 -20.05 7.38
C PHE A 325 12.08 -20.23 6.07
N LEU A 326 13.40 -20.41 6.16
CA LEU A 326 14.25 -20.55 4.98
C LEU A 326 13.87 -21.79 4.15
N ASN A 327 13.53 -22.92 4.79
CA ASN A 327 13.08 -24.12 4.08
C ASN A 327 11.76 -23.90 3.34
N LEU A 328 10.77 -23.28 3.98
CA LEU A 328 9.49 -22.95 3.35
C LEU A 328 9.63 -21.95 2.19
N VAL A 329 10.58 -21.01 2.27
CA VAL A 329 10.93 -20.11 1.16
C VAL A 329 11.51 -20.88 -0.03
N LYS A 330 12.39 -21.87 0.21
CA LYS A 330 12.95 -22.72 -0.86
C LYS A 330 11.87 -23.52 -1.56
N GLU A 331 10.89 -23.99 -0.81
CA GLU A 331 9.71 -24.72 -1.30
C GLU A 331 8.68 -23.83 -1.99
N LYS A 332 8.88 -22.49 -2.00
CA LYS A 332 7.96 -21.50 -2.57
C LYS A 332 6.57 -21.57 -1.96
N LYS A 333 6.49 -21.78 -0.65
CA LYS A 333 5.22 -21.77 0.09
C LYS A 333 4.81 -20.33 0.46
N THR A 334 3.51 -20.12 0.62
CA THR A 334 3.00 -18.97 1.37
C THR A 334 3.03 -19.35 2.84
N ILE A 335 3.72 -18.55 3.66
CA ILE A 335 4.05 -18.87 5.05
C ILE A 335 3.12 -18.11 5.99
N ILE A 336 2.61 -18.80 7.00
CA ILE A 336 1.87 -18.22 8.12
C ILE A 336 2.55 -18.58 9.44
N ARG A 337 2.34 -17.75 10.47
CA ARG A 337 2.73 -18.03 11.84
C ARG A 337 1.50 -18.44 12.64
N THR A 338 1.56 -19.63 13.25
CA THR A 338 0.45 -20.17 14.04
C THR A 338 0.30 -19.41 15.36
N ALA A 339 -0.83 -19.60 16.05
CA ALA A 339 -1.03 -19.09 17.41
C ALA A 339 0.01 -19.62 18.42
N ALA A 340 0.59 -20.80 18.16
CA ALA A 340 1.68 -21.36 18.95
C ALA A 340 3.05 -20.75 18.63
N GLY A 341 3.13 -19.84 17.65
CA GLY A 341 4.33 -19.12 17.25
C GLY A 341 5.23 -19.87 16.27
N THR A 342 4.83 -21.06 15.81
CA THR A 342 5.54 -21.86 14.81
C THR A 342 5.20 -21.43 13.38
N LEU A 343 6.08 -21.73 12.42
CA LEU A 343 5.85 -21.41 11.00
C LEU A 343 5.38 -22.64 10.23
N GLU A 344 4.36 -22.44 9.39
CA GLU A 344 3.83 -23.47 8.50
C GLU A 344 3.44 -22.91 7.12
N ALA A 345 3.28 -23.82 6.15
CA ALA A 345 2.73 -23.47 4.85
C ALA A 345 1.21 -23.27 4.96
N LEU A 346 0.69 -22.20 4.38
CA LEU A 346 -0.74 -21.97 4.27
C LEU A 346 -1.40 -23.17 3.51
N PRO A 347 -2.42 -23.83 4.08
CA PRO A 347 -3.06 -24.98 3.46
C PRO A 347 -3.64 -24.64 2.09
N THR A 348 -3.38 -25.49 1.09
CA THR A 348 -3.83 -25.30 -0.30
C THR A 348 -5.35 -25.49 -0.48
N ALA A 349 -6.07 -25.90 0.56
CA ALA A 349 -7.50 -26.25 0.53
C ALA A 349 -8.46 -25.04 0.39
N ALA A 350 -7.98 -23.81 0.55
CA ALA A 350 -8.73 -22.63 0.12
C ALA A 350 -8.45 -22.39 -1.37
N ALA A 351 -9.19 -23.09 -2.23
CA ALA A 351 -9.28 -22.80 -3.66
C ALA A 351 -10.02 -21.47 -3.87
N THR A 352 -9.49 -20.38 -3.33
CA THR A 352 -9.84 -19.04 -3.77
C THR A 352 -9.34 -18.93 -5.20
N THR A 353 -10.15 -18.39 -6.11
CA THR A 353 -9.83 -18.18 -7.54
C THR A 353 -8.56 -17.35 -7.77
N THR A 354 -7.95 -16.84 -6.70
CA THR A 354 -6.70 -16.08 -6.67
C THR A 354 -5.57 -16.95 -6.14
N GLN A 355 -4.68 -17.40 -7.03
CA GLN A 355 -3.42 -18.04 -6.65
C GLN A 355 -2.59 -17.10 -5.78
N LEU A 356 -2.44 -17.43 -4.49
CA LEU A 356 -1.65 -16.61 -3.56
C LEU A 356 -0.16 -16.66 -3.94
N LYS A 357 0.52 -15.53 -3.81
CA LYS A 357 1.94 -15.43 -4.14
C LYS A 357 2.77 -16.11 -3.03
N PRO A 358 3.81 -16.89 -3.39
CA PRO A 358 4.77 -17.43 -2.43
C PRO A 358 5.44 -16.35 -1.58
N THR A 359 5.68 -16.66 -0.31
CA THR A 359 6.47 -15.81 0.58
C THR A 359 7.92 -15.74 0.08
N ARG A 360 8.52 -14.55 0.15
CA ARG A 360 9.89 -14.30 -0.30
C ARG A 360 10.75 -13.90 0.88
N LEU A 361 12.05 -14.16 0.76
CA LEU A 361 13.07 -13.56 1.61
C LEU A 361 13.22 -12.07 1.24
N GLN A 362 12.55 -11.20 1.98
CA GLN A 362 12.52 -9.75 1.74
C GLN A 362 13.86 -9.12 2.09
N GLY A 363 14.29 -8.11 1.31
CA GLY A 363 15.61 -7.48 1.49
C GLY A 363 16.78 -8.30 0.95
N PHE A 364 16.52 -9.36 0.16
CA PHE A 364 17.55 -10.18 -0.47
C PHE A 364 17.40 -10.24 -1.99
N GLY A 365 18.54 -10.29 -2.68
CA GLY A 365 18.65 -10.25 -4.12
C GLY A 365 18.51 -8.83 -4.67
N HIS A 366 19.06 -8.63 -5.87
CA HIS A 366 19.04 -7.33 -6.53
C HIS A 366 18.97 -7.46 -8.05
N ARG A 367 18.27 -6.52 -8.71
CA ARG A 367 18.07 -6.57 -10.18
C ARG A 367 19.39 -6.39 -10.92
N ILE A 368 20.21 -5.44 -10.47
CA ILE A 368 21.47 -5.01 -11.09
C ILE A 368 22.66 -5.74 -10.45
N TYR A 369 22.99 -5.46 -9.18
CA TYR A 369 24.00 -6.21 -8.42
C TYR A 369 23.71 -7.71 -8.42
N LYS A 370 24.62 -8.50 -8.99
CA LYS A 370 24.59 -9.97 -8.92
C LYS A 370 25.46 -10.51 -7.78
N GLY A 371 26.36 -9.68 -7.26
CA GLY A 371 27.07 -9.88 -6.00
C GLY A 371 26.43 -9.09 -4.85
N VAL A 372 27.26 -8.59 -3.95
CA VAL A 372 26.84 -7.80 -2.77
C VAL A 372 26.56 -6.34 -3.18
N ASP A 373 25.49 -5.75 -2.65
CA ASP A 373 25.21 -4.33 -2.79
C ASP A 373 26.23 -3.51 -1.96
N PRO A 374 26.98 -2.56 -2.55
CA PRO A 374 28.02 -1.81 -1.84
C PRO A 374 27.53 -1.10 -0.58
N ARG A 375 26.26 -0.68 -0.58
CA ARG A 375 25.69 0.12 0.51
C ARG A 375 25.37 -0.71 1.74
N VAL A 376 25.23 -2.03 1.59
CA VAL A 376 24.85 -2.94 2.68
C VAL A 376 25.87 -2.91 3.80
N SER A 377 27.16 -3.00 3.46
CA SER A 377 28.23 -2.96 4.46
C SER A 377 28.22 -1.66 5.27
N ILE A 378 28.05 -0.53 4.58
CA ILE A 378 27.98 0.80 5.19
C ILE A 378 26.75 0.91 6.09
N CYS A 379 25.57 0.54 5.59
CA CYS A 379 24.32 0.61 6.35
C CYS A 379 24.32 -0.32 7.58
N ARG A 380 24.89 -1.53 7.44
CA ARG A 380 25.09 -2.45 8.55
C ARG A 380 25.98 -1.84 9.63
N ASN A 381 27.08 -1.19 9.26
CA ASN A 381 27.97 -0.53 10.22
C ASN A 381 27.26 0.62 10.96
N LEU A 382 26.43 1.40 10.25
CA LEU A 382 25.59 2.44 10.87
C LEU A 382 24.57 1.84 11.85
N ALA A 383 24.02 0.66 11.57
CA ALA A 383 23.14 -0.05 12.50
C ALA A 383 23.89 -0.45 13.78
N TYR A 384 25.09 -1.01 13.66
CA TYR A 384 25.92 -1.34 14.83
C TYR A 384 26.32 -0.11 15.65
N GLU A 385 26.67 1.00 14.99
CA GLU A 385 26.94 2.28 15.66
C GLU A 385 25.70 2.76 16.44
N LEU A 386 24.51 2.64 15.84
CA LEU A 386 23.25 2.99 16.49
C LEU A 386 22.96 2.10 17.71
N PHE A 387 23.20 0.78 17.63
CA PHE A 387 23.03 -0.11 18.77
C PHE A 387 23.90 0.30 19.95
N ALA A 388 25.15 0.68 19.69
CA ALA A 388 26.08 1.16 20.71
C ALA A 388 25.64 2.50 21.32
N ILE A 389 25.08 3.42 20.51
CA ILE A 389 24.56 4.71 20.99
C ILE A 389 23.37 4.52 21.93
N LEU A 390 22.45 3.62 21.60
CA LEU A 390 21.21 3.41 22.36
C LEU A 390 21.39 2.53 23.60
N ASN A 391 22.45 1.71 23.64
CA ASN A 391 22.76 0.84 24.78
C ASN A 391 24.17 1.11 25.34
N PRO A 392 24.49 2.34 25.80
CA PRO A 392 25.85 2.71 26.20
C PRO A 392 26.32 2.03 27.50
N SER A 393 25.39 1.63 28.37
CA SER A 393 25.67 1.05 29.70
C SER A 393 25.72 -0.48 29.71
N ALA A 394 25.39 -1.10 28.59
CA ALA A 394 25.41 -2.53 28.46
C ALA A 394 26.73 -2.89 27.78
N GLY A 395 27.59 -3.64 28.46
CA GLY A 395 28.86 -4.10 27.89
C GLY A 395 28.65 -5.01 26.68
N THR A 396 29.63 -5.85 26.34
CA THR A 396 29.52 -6.83 25.23
C THR A 396 28.32 -7.79 25.34
N ASP A 397 27.64 -7.85 26.49
CA ASP A 397 26.51 -8.73 26.79
C ASP A 397 25.14 -8.02 26.73
N ALA A 398 25.07 -6.81 26.16
CA ALA A 398 23.83 -6.09 25.92
C ALA A 398 22.88 -6.86 24.99
N ALA A 399 21.63 -7.10 25.42
CA ALA A 399 20.61 -7.61 24.51
C ALA A 399 20.32 -6.55 23.44
N LEU A 400 20.59 -6.89 22.18
CA LEU A 400 20.25 -6.07 21.01
C LEU A 400 18.72 -5.91 20.91
N PRO A 401 18.23 -4.89 20.17
CA PRO A 401 16.82 -4.87 19.78
C PRO A 401 16.43 -6.23 19.16
N PRO A 402 15.28 -6.82 19.50
CA PRO A 402 14.90 -8.16 19.01
C PRO A 402 14.93 -8.27 17.47
N SER A 403 14.55 -7.20 16.76
CA SER A 403 14.61 -7.11 15.31
C SER A 403 16.06 -7.16 14.78
N ALA A 404 17.01 -6.55 15.50
CA ALA A 404 18.42 -6.56 15.15
C ALA A 404 19.06 -7.94 15.36
N GLU A 405 18.80 -8.58 16.49
CA GLU A 405 19.27 -9.94 16.77
C GLU A 405 18.75 -10.91 15.70
N LEU A 406 17.45 -10.85 15.41
CA LEU A 406 16.82 -11.69 14.41
C LEU A 406 17.37 -11.41 13.00
N ALA A 407 17.61 -10.15 12.64
CA ALA A 407 18.17 -9.78 11.35
C ALA A 407 19.62 -10.30 11.17
N ILE A 408 20.46 -10.18 12.19
CA ILE A 408 21.84 -10.72 12.18
C ILE A 408 21.83 -12.23 12.00
N ALA A 409 20.99 -12.93 12.77
CA ALA A 409 20.88 -14.38 12.68
C ALA A 409 20.33 -14.83 11.31
N LEU A 410 19.31 -14.16 10.78
CA LEU A 410 18.71 -14.46 9.48
C LEU A 410 19.71 -14.26 8.34
N GLU A 411 20.43 -13.15 8.36
CA GLU A 411 21.48 -12.88 7.37
C GLU A 411 22.57 -13.95 7.41
N THR A 412 23.05 -14.29 8.62
CA THR A 412 24.08 -15.33 8.81
C THR A 412 23.61 -16.68 8.28
N ALA A 413 22.38 -17.09 8.62
CA ALA A 413 21.82 -18.35 8.16
C ALA A 413 21.62 -18.39 6.63
N ALA A 414 21.06 -17.34 6.05
CA ALA A 414 20.83 -17.25 4.60
C ALA A 414 22.16 -17.25 3.81
N LEU A 415 23.18 -16.55 4.29
CA LEU A 415 24.50 -16.52 3.64
C LEU A 415 25.28 -17.84 3.82
N SER A 416 25.01 -18.59 4.88
CA SER A 416 25.62 -19.90 5.14
C SER A 416 24.99 -21.03 4.30
N ASP A 417 23.80 -20.81 3.77
CA ASP A 417 23.07 -21.81 2.99
C ASP A 417 23.43 -21.78 1.47
N PRO A 418 23.91 -22.90 0.89
CA PRO A 418 24.29 -22.98 -0.52
C PRO A 418 23.16 -22.64 -1.51
N TRP A 419 21.90 -22.89 -1.14
CA TRP A 419 20.76 -22.67 -2.03
C TRP A 419 20.57 -21.17 -2.35
N PHE A 420 20.77 -20.30 -1.35
CA PHE A 420 20.64 -18.85 -1.50
C PHE A 420 21.86 -18.26 -2.22
N ARG A 421 23.07 -18.70 -1.87
CA ARG A 421 24.31 -18.28 -2.56
C ARG A 421 24.30 -18.61 -4.05
N ALA A 422 23.89 -19.83 -4.41
CA ALA A 422 23.80 -20.27 -5.81
C ALA A 422 22.80 -19.45 -6.65
N ARG A 423 21.89 -18.72 -6.00
CA ARG A 423 20.89 -17.84 -6.63
C ARG A 423 21.23 -16.35 -6.52
N SER A 424 22.43 -16.02 -6.03
CA SER A 424 22.85 -14.64 -5.78
C SER A 424 21.88 -13.86 -4.88
N LEU A 425 21.27 -14.55 -3.90
CA LEU A 425 20.39 -13.92 -2.93
C LEU A 425 21.23 -13.40 -1.76
N TYR A 426 21.88 -12.25 -2.00
CA TYR A 426 22.59 -11.48 -0.98
C TYR A 426 21.69 -10.38 -0.41
N PRO A 427 21.90 -9.95 0.84
CA PRO A 427 21.23 -8.78 1.38
C PRO A 427 21.38 -7.58 0.45
N ASN A 428 20.33 -6.78 0.36
CA ASN A 428 20.34 -5.48 -0.29
C ASN A 428 20.11 -4.36 0.74
N ILE A 429 20.21 -3.11 0.30
CA ILE A 429 20.11 -1.94 1.20
C ILE A 429 18.82 -1.91 2.04
N ASP A 430 17.70 -2.44 1.52
CA ASP A 430 16.40 -2.39 2.20
C ASP A 430 16.42 -3.22 3.51
N PHE A 431 17.22 -4.28 3.57
CA PHE A 431 17.33 -5.15 4.75
C PHE A 431 17.85 -4.38 5.96
N TRP A 432 19.03 -3.78 5.85
CA TRP A 432 19.64 -3.04 6.95
C TRP A 432 19.00 -1.68 7.17
N CYS A 433 18.41 -1.05 6.14
CA CYS A 433 17.61 0.16 6.34
C CYS A 433 16.40 -0.09 7.25
N ALA A 434 15.74 -1.24 7.09
CA ALA A 434 14.62 -1.60 7.96
C ALA A 434 15.04 -1.68 9.43
N VAL A 435 16.18 -2.33 9.69
CA VAL A 435 16.74 -2.47 11.04
C VAL A 435 17.12 -1.11 11.63
N VAL A 436 17.78 -0.23 10.85
CA VAL A 436 18.13 1.12 11.32
C VAL A 436 16.89 1.93 11.66
N PHE A 437 15.88 1.96 10.77
CA PHE A 437 14.67 2.75 11.02
C PHE A 437 13.84 2.22 12.20
N ASP A 438 13.73 0.90 12.35
CA ASP A 438 13.08 0.27 13.49
C ASP A 438 13.81 0.61 14.80
N THR A 439 15.13 0.55 14.79
CA THR A 439 15.98 0.88 15.94
C THR A 439 15.89 2.36 16.33
N LEU A 440 15.71 3.25 15.36
CA LEU A 440 15.40 4.67 15.60
C LEU A 440 13.98 4.90 16.16
N GLY A 441 13.16 3.85 16.29
CA GLY A 441 11.81 3.91 16.83
C GLY A 441 10.75 4.31 15.81
N PHE A 442 11.07 4.33 14.51
CA PHE A 442 10.06 4.62 13.49
C PHE A 442 9.17 3.39 13.25
N PRO A 443 7.85 3.60 13.10
CA PRO A 443 6.95 2.52 12.72
C PRO A 443 7.16 2.12 11.25
N PRO A 444 6.95 0.85 10.85
CA PRO A 444 7.25 0.38 9.49
C PRO A 444 6.50 1.09 8.35
N ASP A 445 5.32 1.67 8.63
CA ASP A 445 4.54 2.49 7.70
C ASP A 445 5.22 3.83 7.33
N MET A 446 6.19 4.28 8.14
CA MET A 446 7.03 5.46 7.86
C MET A 446 8.25 5.16 6.99
N PHE A 447 8.66 3.90 6.83
CA PHE A 447 9.92 3.57 6.15
C PHE A 447 9.96 4.05 4.69
N PRO A 448 8.86 3.96 3.92
CA PRO A 448 8.85 4.52 2.58
C PRO A 448 8.96 6.05 2.58
N VAL A 449 8.43 6.75 3.59
CA VAL A 449 8.56 8.22 3.75
C VAL A 449 10.02 8.58 4.05
N LEU A 450 10.67 7.84 4.95
CA LEU A 450 12.10 8.02 5.25
C LEU A 450 13.00 7.76 4.04
N THR A 451 12.55 6.92 3.10
CA THR A 451 13.20 6.73 1.80
C THR A 451 12.89 7.87 0.82
N ALA A 452 11.66 8.41 0.85
CA ALA A 452 11.20 9.47 -0.04
C ALA A 452 11.96 10.78 0.16
N ILE A 453 12.25 11.14 1.42
CA ILE A 453 13.00 12.36 1.77
C ILE A 453 14.32 12.46 0.98
N PRO A 454 15.28 11.52 1.13
CA PRO A 454 16.53 11.59 0.40
C PRO A 454 16.36 11.34 -1.09
N ARG A 455 15.44 10.44 -1.49
CA ARG A 455 15.23 10.09 -2.90
C ARG A 455 14.76 11.27 -3.76
N SER A 456 14.17 12.29 -3.12
CA SER A 456 13.83 13.55 -3.77
C SER A 456 15.02 14.18 -4.51
N ALA A 457 16.24 14.07 -3.95
CA ALA A 457 17.45 14.58 -4.60
C ALA A 457 17.74 13.87 -5.94
N GLY A 458 17.63 12.53 -5.96
CA GLY A 458 17.78 11.75 -7.18
C GLY A 458 16.69 12.03 -8.21
N PHE A 459 15.43 12.14 -7.78
CA PHE A 459 14.31 12.48 -8.68
C PHE A 459 14.50 13.85 -9.33
N ILE A 460 14.89 14.86 -8.55
CA ILE A 460 15.22 16.19 -9.05
C ILE A 460 16.38 16.15 -10.05
N ALA A 461 17.44 15.41 -9.75
CA ALA A 461 18.58 15.29 -10.65
C ALA A 461 18.18 14.67 -11.99
N HIS A 462 17.34 13.63 -11.96
CA HIS A 462 16.84 12.99 -13.17
C HIS A 462 15.84 13.86 -13.94
N TRP A 463 15.03 14.66 -13.25
CA TRP A 463 14.16 15.67 -13.85
C TRP A 463 14.98 16.72 -14.60
N MET A 464 15.98 17.32 -13.98
CA MET A 464 16.85 18.30 -14.65
C MET A 464 17.60 17.70 -15.82
N GLU A 465 18.19 16.52 -15.66
CA GLU A 465 18.90 15.86 -16.75
C GLU A 465 17.96 15.52 -17.91
N SER A 466 16.68 15.25 -17.66
CA SER A 466 15.71 15.08 -18.75
C SER A 466 15.47 16.38 -19.51
N LEU A 467 15.39 17.53 -18.83
CA LEU A 467 15.18 18.83 -19.48
C LEU A 467 16.37 19.28 -20.33
N ASP A 468 17.57 18.77 -20.02
CA ASP A 468 18.80 19.06 -20.75
C ASP A 468 19.12 18.00 -21.82
N ASP A 469 18.29 16.95 -21.93
CA ASP A 469 18.47 15.88 -22.90
C ASP A 469 18.16 16.41 -24.32
N PRO A 470 19.11 16.38 -25.28
CA PRO A 470 18.84 16.81 -26.65
C PRO A 470 17.80 15.92 -27.35
N GLU A 471 17.56 14.71 -26.87
CA GLU A 471 16.53 13.79 -27.35
C GLU A 471 15.22 13.89 -26.56
N TYR A 472 15.08 14.88 -25.67
CA TYR A 472 13.88 15.07 -24.84
C TYR A 472 12.61 15.08 -25.67
N LYS A 473 11.74 14.11 -25.39
CA LYS A 473 10.42 13.90 -26.01
C LYS A 473 9.49 13.28 -24.98
N ILE A 474 8.19 13.47 -25.19
CA ILE A 474 7.16 12.79 -24.41
C ILE A 474 7.32 11.27 -24.49
N TYR A 475 7.30 10.61 -23.33
CA TYR A 475 7.30 9.16 -23.24
C TYR A 475 5.93 8.62 -23.67
N ARG A 476 5.90 7.82 -24.74
CA ARG A 476 4.66 7.29 -25.33
C ARG A 476 4.83 5.83 -25.80
N PRO A 477 4.86 4.86 -24.88
CA PRO A 477 5.04 3.45 -25.21
C PRO A 477 3.86 2.90 -26.03
N ARG A 478 4.06 1.72 -26.63
CA ARG A 478 3.04 0.96 -27.36
C ARG A 478 2.57 -0.24 -26.53
N GLN A 479 1.45 -0.83 -26.92
CA GLN A 479 0.86 -2.00 -26.29
C GLN A 479 0.53 -3.08 -27.31
N ILE A 480 0.39 -4.33 -26.85
CA ILE A 480 -0.29 -5.39 -27.59
C ILE A 480 -1.77 -5.32 -27.24
N PHE A 481 -2.62 -5.14 -28.23
CA PHE A 481 -4.06 -5.19 -28.05
C PHE A 481 -4.56 -6.63 -28.20
N ASN A 482 -4.99 -7.23 -27.09
CA ASN A 482 -5.58 -8.57 -27.02
C ASN A 482 -7.07 -8.52 -26.63
N GLY A 483 -7.73 -7.37 -26.84
CA GLY A 483 -9.14 -7.19 -26.52
C GLY A 483 -10.07 -7.68 -27.64
N VAL A 484 -11.37 -7.47 -27.44
CA VAL A 484 -12.37 -7.66 -28.51
C VAL A 484 -12.16 -6.57 -29.56
N PHE A 485 -12.13 -6.95 -30.84
CA PHE A 485 -11.92 -6.04 -31.97
C PHE A 485 -13.19 -5.24 -32.31
N VAL A 486 -13.35 -4.88 -33.58
CA VAL A 486 -14.52 -4.16 -34.08
C VAL A 486 -15.77 -4.99 -33.78
N ARG A 487 -16.72 -4.36 -33.11
CA ARG A 487 -18.06 -4.88 -32.85
C ARG A 487 -19.04 -3.73 -33.00
N ASP A 488 -20.20 -4.03 -33.54
CA ASP A 488 -21.25 -3.02 -33.67
C ASP A 488 -21.75 -2.60 -32.30
N TYR A 489 -22.00 -1.32 -32.15
CA TYR A 489 -22.64 -0.78 -30.96
C TYR A 489 -24.10 -1.24 -30.97
N VAL A 490 -24.44 -2.18 -30.10
CA VAL A 490 -25.81 -2.61 -29.88
C VAL A 490 -26.43 -1.66 -28.87
N VAL A 491 -27.36 -0.83 -29.34
CA VAL A 491 -28.27 -0.09 -28.47
C VAL A 491 -29.31 -1.10 -27.96
N ASP A 492 -29.03 -1.73 -26.84
CA ASP A 492 -30.06 -2.48 -26.14
C ASP A 492 -30.90 -1.49 -25.33
N ARG A 493 -31.77 -0.73 -26.02
CA ARG A 493 -32.71 0.21 -25.38
C ARG A 493 -33.74 -0.54 -24.55
N GLU A 494 -34.03 -1.80 -24.84
CA GLU A 494 -34.94 -2.63 -24.03
C GLU A 494 -34.35 -2.98 -22.66
N ALA A 495 -33.02 -3.07 -22.53
CA ALA A 495 -32.34 -3.23 -21.23
C ALA A 495 -32.24 -1.92 -20.41
N ILE A 496 -32.45 -0.76 -21.02
CA ILE A 496 -32.36 0.57 -20.38
C ILE A 496 -33.77 1.13 -20.08
N ASP A 497 -34.74 0.86 -20.95
CA ASP A 497 -36.12 1.36 -20.85
C ASP A 497 -37.07 0.37 -20.12
N GLY A 498 -36.57 -0.82 -19.74
CA GLY A 498 -37.32 -1.83 -18.96
C GLY A 498 -37.52 -1.51 -17.47
N VAL A 499 -37.20 -0.29 -17.01
CA VAL A 499 -37.35 0.12 -15.60
C VAL A 499 -38.49 1.12 -15.38
N ASP A 500 -39.15 1.64 -16.43
CA ASP A 500 -40.28 2.56 -16.25
C ASP A 500 -41.61 1.88 -16.60
N GLY A 501 -42.19 1.23 -15.59
CA GLY A 501 -43.47 0.54 -15.68
C GLY A 501 -44.14 0.32 -14.31
N ASP A 502 -44.39 1.41 -13.59
CA ASP A 502 -45.58 1.72 -12.78
C ASP A 502 -45.25 2.36 -11.42
N GLY A 503 -45.45 3.66 -11.38
CA GLY A 503 -45.26 4.54 -10.23
C GLY A 503 -45.88 5.90 -10.57
N GLY A 504 -47.20 5.90 -10.77
CA GLY A 504 -47.96 7.05 -11.24
C GLY A 504 -47.72 8.34 -10.44
N ILE A 505 -47.48 9.43 -11.17
CA ILE A 505 -47.86 10.77 -10.74
C ILE A 505 -48.87 11.30 -11.75
N ASN A 506 -50.11 11.46 -11.27
CA ASN A 506 -51.23 12.04 -12.01
C ASN A 506 -50.99 13.52 -12.34
N GLY A 507 -51.30 13.89 -13.58
CA GLY A 507 -52.21 15.02 -13.86
C GLY A 507 -51.59 16.33 -14.37
N GLY A 508 -51.83 16.64 -15.64
CA GLY A 508 -51.76 18.02 -16.14
C GLY A 508 -51.48 18.15 -17.64
N VAL A 509 -52.52 18.08 -18.46
CA VAL A 509 -52.50 18.31 -19.91
C VAL A 509 -52.29 19.80 -20.22
N GLY A 510 -51.49 20.10 -21.27
CA GLY A 510 -51.41 21.42 -21.89
C GLY A 510 -50.69 21.37 -23.24
N ASP A 511 -51.47 21.48 -24.32
CA ASP A 511 -51.08 21.55 -25.74
C ASP A 511 -50.03 22.62 -26.07
N GLY A 512 -49.22 22.35 -27.09
CA GLY A 512 -48.29 23.33 -27.66
C GLY A 512 -47.52 22.84 -28.89
N VAL A 513 -48.19 22.84 -30.04
CA VAL A 513 -47.65 22.74 -31.40
C VAL A 513 -46.46 23.68 -31.61
N ILE A 514 -45.33 23.22 -32.17
CA ILE A 514 -44.58 23.84 -33.29
C ILE A 514 -43.78 22.73 -34.03
N GLY A 515 -44.03 22.59 -35.32
CA GLY A 515 -43.25 21.77 -36.24
C GLY A 515 -42.03 22.48 -36.82
N GLY A 516 -41.12 21.71 -37.44
CA GLY A 516 -40.03 22.26 -38.24
C GLY A 516 -38.79 21.36 -38.35
N GLU A 517 -38.86 20.44 -39.31
CA GLU A 517 -37.80 19.99 -40.24
C GLU A 517 -36.50 19.30 -39.76
N GLU A 518 -36.37 18.06 -40.26
CA GLU A 518 -35.20 17.37 -40.83
C GLU A 518 -33.99 16.96 -39.95
N SER A 519 -33.91 15.65 -39.68
CA SER A 519 -32.93 14.79 -40.38
C SER A 519 -33.29 13.31 -40.23
N GLY A 520 -33.47 12.64 -41.37
CA GLY A 520 -33.88 11.24 -41.45
C GLY A 520 -32.71 10.28 -41.27
N TYR A 521 -32.82 9.38 -40.28
CA TYR A 521 -32.14 8.09 -40.25
C TYR A 521 -33.02 7.10 -39.49
N ALA A 522 -33.83 6.32 -40.21
CA ALA A 522 -34.30 4.99 -39.78
C ALA A 522 -35.33 4.42 -40.77
N LYS A 523 -34.86 3.75 -41.82
CA LYS A 523 -35.51 2.59 -42.47
C LYS A 523 -34.35 1.83 -43.11
N SER A 524 -34.10 0.54 -42.94
CA SER A 524 -34.76 -0.60 -42.29
C SER A 524 -33.83 -1.77 -42.60
N LEU A 525 -33.67 -2.78 -41.72
CA LEU A 525 -33.44 -4.12 -42.25
C LEU A 525 -33.97 -5.20 -41.30
N PRO A 526 -34.57 -6.28 -41.86
CA PRO A 526 -35.40 -7.23 -41.13
C PRO A 526 -34.63 -8.50 -40.71
N ALA A 527 -35.11 -9.09 -39.62
CA ALA A 527 -35.28 -10.53 -39.40
C ALA A 527 -34.35 -11.50 -40.16
N GLN A 528 -33.11 -11.69 -39.69
CA GLN A 528 -32.37 -12.94 -39.98
C GLN A 528 -31.26 -13.31 -38.98
N ALA A 529 -31.23 -12.74 -37.77
CA ALA A 529 -30.15 -13.01 -36.79
C ALA A 529 -30.55 -13.93 -35.61
N ASN A 530 -31.69 -14.62 -35.66
CA ASN A 530 -32.08 -15.57 -34.61
C ASN A 530 -31.64 -17.02 -34.91
N LYS A 531 -30.35 -17.21 -35.23
CA LYS A 531 -29.75 -18.54 -35.15
C LYS A 531 -28.26 -18.45 -34.84
N ARG A 532 -27.94 -18.90 -33.63
CA ARG A 532 -26.62 -19.15 -33.02
C ARG A 532 -26.03 -18.00 -32.21
N LEU A 533 -26.12 -18.16 -30.90
CA LEU A 533 -24.95 -18.37 -30.04
C LEU A 533 -25.41 -18.95 -28.70
N SER A 534 -25.50 -20.28 -28.65
CA SER A 534 -25.45 -21.02 -27.39
C SER A 534 -24.00 -20.97 -26.90
N LEU A 535 -23.68 -20.02 -26.02
CA LEU A 535 -22.47 -20.07 -25.21
C LEU A 535 -22.90 -20.43 -23.80
N ASN A 536 -22.57 -21.67 -23.43
CA ASN A 536 -22.49 -22.13 -22.05
C ASN A 536 -21.56 -21.20 -21.26
N SER A 537 -22.13 -20.26 -20.52
CA SER A 537 -21.51 -19.70 -19.32
C SER A 537 -22.16 -20.36 -18.12
N ALA A 538 -21.35 -21.02 -17.31
CA ALA A 538 -21.74 -21.45 -15.98
C ALA A 538 -22.19 -20.21 -15.19
N ALA A 539 -23.50 -20.07 -15.02
CA ALA A 539 -24.09 -19.10 -14.11
C ALA A 539 -23.70 -19.51 -12.68
N LEU A 540 -22.67 -18.88 -12.13
CA LEU A 540 -22.54 -18.75 -10.68
C LEU A 540 -23.76 -17.93 -10.24
N SER A 541 -24.72 -18.58 -9.58
CA SER A 541 -25.98 -17.93 -9.19
C SER A 541 -25.70 -16.76 -8.24
N ILE A 542 -26.26 -15.60 -8.59
CA ILE A 542 -26.25 -14.36 -7.80
C ILE A 542 -26.76 -14.62 -6.37
N ASP A 543 -27.60 -15.63 -6.18
CA ASP A 543 -28.15 -16.07 -4.89
C ASP A 543 -27.08 -16.40 -3.83
N ASN A 544 -25.94 -16.99 -4.23
CA ASN A 544 -24.91 -17.43 -3.27
C ASN A 544 -24.09 -16.27 -2.65
N ILE A 545 -24.00 -15.13 -3.34
CA ILE A 545 -23.25 -13.95 -2.86
C ILE A 545 -24.11 -13.15 -1.88
N GLU A 546 -25.43 -13.16 -2.06
CA GLU A 546 -26.37 -12.40 -1.22
C GLU A 546 -26.71 -13.14 0.08
N ASP A 547 -26.81 -14.48 0.06
CA ASP A 547 -26.99 -15.27 1.27
C ASP A 547 -25.77 -15.20 2.22
N ALA A 548 -24.55 -15.06 1.68
CA ALA A 548 -23.34 -14.83 2.46
C ALA A 548 -23.37 -13.48 3.20
N LYS A 549 -23.84 -12.41 2.54
CA LYS A 549 -23.99 -11.08 3.16
C LYS A 549 -25.07 -11.08 4.24
N LEU A 550 -26.17 -11.80 4.03
CA LEU A 550 -27.23 -11.96 5.04
C LEU A 550 -26.71 -12.70 6.28
N ALA A 551 -25.84 -13.71 6.10
CA ALA A 551 -25.20 -14.43 7.19
C ALA A 551 -24.24 -13.52 7.99
N GLU A 552 -23.42 -12.71 7.32
CA GLU A 552 -22.54 -11.73 7.98
C GLU A 552 -23.33 -10.69 8.79
N PHE A 553 -24.45 -10.21 8.24
CA PHE A 553 -25.31 -9.23 8.92
C PHE A 553 -25.97 -9.82 10.18
N ARG A 554 -26.38 -11.09 10.15
CA ARG A 554 -26.89 -11.80 11.33
C ARG A 554 -25.82 -12.00 12.40
N VAL A 555 -24.59 -12.32 12.00
CA VAL A 555 -23.45 -12.43 12.94
C VAL A 555 -23.16 -11.09 13.62
N MET A 556 -23.32 -9.97 12.92
CA MET A 556 -23.18 -8.63 13.51
C MET A 556 -24.25 -8.37 14.58
N ILE A 557 -25.51 -8.69 14.30
CA ILE A 557 -26.62 -8.58 15.27
C ILE A 557 -26.36 -9.42 16.52
N ASP A 558 -25.88 -10.66 16.35
CA ASP A 558 -25.59 -11.56 17.47
C ASP A 558 -24.43 -11.04 18.34
N ARG A 559 -23.42 -10.38 17.75
CA ARG A 559 -22.35 -9.71 18.51
C ARG A 559 -22.87 -8.53 19.32
N THR A 560 -23.74 -7.71 18.75
CA THR A 560 -24.39 -6.60 19.46
C THR A 560 -25.21 -7.13 20.65
N ARG A 561 -25.97 -8.21 20.44
CA ARG A 561 -26.76 -8.86 21.50
C ARG A 561 -25.88 -9.43 22.62
N ALA A 562 -24.77 -10.09 22.28
CA ALA A 562 -23.82 -10.60 23.25
C ALA A 562 -23.18 -9.48 24.10
N ALA A 563 -22.83 -8.35 23.48
CA ALA A 563 -22.30 -7.18 24.18
C ALA A 563 -23.30 -6.59 25.18
N ILE A 564 -24.58 -6.49 24.81
CA ILE A 564 -25.65 -6.05 25.73
C ILE A 564 -25.81 -7.02 26.90
N GLN A 565 -25.72 -8.32 26.66
CA GLN A 565 -25.82 -9.35 27.69
C GLN A 565 -24.63 -9.29 28.67
N ASP A 566 -23.41 -9.11 28.16
CA ASP A 566 -22.20 -8.95 28.97
C ASP A 566 -22.28 -7.69 29.86
N LEU A 567 -22.78 -6.57 29.31
CA LEU A 567 -23.07 -5.34 30.07
C LEU A 567 -24.14 -5.55 31.15
N SER A 568 -25.16 -6.35 30.86
CA SER A 568 -26.24 -6.68 31.81
C SER A 568 -25.75 -7.55 32.97
N ILE A 569 -24.78 -8.43 32.73
CA ILE A 569 -24.11 -9.23 33.77
C ILE A 569 -23.24 -8.33 34.66
N LEU A 570 -22.57 -7.33 34.06
CA LEU A 570 -21.77 -6.36 34.79
C LEU A 570 -22.63 -5.47 35.70
N THR A 571 -23.85 -5.11 35.29
CA THR A 571 -24.77 -4.29 36.09
C THR A 571 -25.53 -5.09 37.17
N SER A 572 -25.91 -6.34 36.90
CA SER A 572 -26.64 -7.22 37.84
C SER A 572 -25.79 -7.86 38.95
N SER A 573 -24.46 -7.92 38.79
CA SER A 573 -23.55 -8.43 39.83
C SER A 573 -23.29 -7.48 41.00
N SER A 574 -23.97 -6.32 41.02
CA SER A 574 -23.97 -5.36 42.12
C SER A 574 -24.98 -5.69 43.25
N SER A 575 -25.83 -6.71 43.09
CA SER A 575 -27.00 -6.91 43.99
C SER A 575 -27.26 -8.33 44.54
N SER A 576 -26.35 -9.30 44.47
CA SER A 576 -26.57 -10.60 45.16
C SER A 576 -25.31 -11.28 45.71
N LYS A 577 -25.37 -11.70 46.98
CA LYS A 577 -24.36 -12.54 47.67
C LYS A 577 -24.49 -14.00 47.25
N PRO A 578 -23.41 -14.72 46.89
CA PRO A 578 -23.38 -16.17 46.98
C PRO A 578 -22.86 -16.61 48.36
N ALA A 579 -23.56 -17.58 48.96
CA ALA A 579 -23.22 -18.19 50.23
C ALA A 579 -22.14 -19.28 50.05
N GLY A 580 -21.15 -19.26 50.95
CA GLY A 580 -20.37 -20.42 51.39
C GLY A 580 -19.31 -20.99 50.44
N ILE A 581 -18.07 -20.49 50.55
CA ILE A 581 -16.85 -21.31 50.34
C ILE A 581 -15.81 -20.91 51.40
N ALA A 582 -15.30 -21.92 52.11
CA ALA A 582 -14.44 -21.82 53.28
C ALA A 582 -13.01 -21.33 52.97
N GLU A 583 -12.39 -20.73 53.99
CA GLU A 583 -10.99 -20.27 54.02
C GLU A 583 -9.99 -21.39 53.73
N ILE A 584 -8.97 -21.11 52.90
CA ILE A 584 -7.74 -21.91 52.81
C ILE A 584 -6.53 -20.97 52.96
N PRO A 585 -5.60 -21.24 53.89
CA PRO A 585 -4.48 -20.36 54.22
C PRO A 585 -3.28 -20.52 53.27
N MET A 586 -2.52 -19.44 53.07
CA MET A 586 -1.29 -19.38 52.29
C MET A 586 -0.09 -20.02 53.01
N PRO A 587 0.76 -20.85 52.35
CA PRO A 587 2.07 -21.22 52.89
C PRO A 587 3.24 -20.59 52.12
N GLY A 588 4.24 -20.14 52.89
CA GLY A 588 5.53 -19.62 52.42
C GLY A 588 6.60 -20.68 52.14
N ARG A 589 7.75 -20.17 51.70
CA ARG A 589 9.02 -20.80 51.24
C ARG A 589 9.51 -22.09 51.97
N LYS A 590 9.86 -23.11 51.14
CA LYS A 590 11.03 -24.03 51.09
C LYS A 590 10.72 -25.56 51.08
N SER A 591 11.51 -26.25 50.24
CA SER A 591 11.96 -27.67 50.19
C SER A 591 11.06 -28.85 49.76
N SER A 592 11.64 -29.62 48.81
CA SER A 592 11.64 -31.07 48.54
C SER A 592 10.41 -31.85 48.02
N MET A 593 10.68 -32.55 46.91
CA MET A 593 10.23 -33.89 46.43
C MET A 593 8.77 -34.21 46.01
N SER A 594 8.69 -34.61 44.72
CA SER A 594 7.99 -35.74 44.08
C SER A 594 6.45 -35.83 43.94
N LEU A 595 6.04 -35.87 42.66
CA LEU A 595 5.03 -36.71 41.97
C LEU A 595 3.59 -36.83 42.53
N SER A 596 2.60 -36.32 41.78
CA SER A 596 1.72 -37.11 40.89
C SER A 596 0.53 -36.30 40.33
N THR A 597 -0.09 -36.87 39.31
CA THR A 597 -1.05 -36.37 38.30
C THR A 597 -2.49 -36.10 38.76
N SER A 598 -3.16 -35.05 38.22
CA SER A 598 -4.43 -35.08 37.44
C SER A 598 -5.36 -33.82 37.57
N ALA A 599 -5.91 -33.38 36.41
CA ALA A 599 -7.11 -32.55 36.12
C ALA A 599 -7.29 -31.14 36.77
N VAL A 600 -7.11 -30.00 36.08
CA VAL A 600 -7.98 -29.25 35.11
C VAL A 600 -9.38 -28.84 35.64
N GLY A 601 -9.66 -27.52 35.66
CA GLY A 601 -11.02 -26.97 35.79
C GLY A 601 -11.16 -25.47 36.09
N SER A 602 -11.04 -24.63 35.05
CA SER A 602 -11.68 -23.30 34.86
C SER A 602 -12.23 -22.50 36.07
N SER A 603 -11.51 -21.49 36.53
CA SER A 603 -12.10 -20.33 37.23
C SER A 603 -11.29 -19.02 37.16
N SER A 604 -10.13 -18.98 36.50
CA SER A 604 -9.25 -17.79 36.54
C SER A 604 -9.48 -16.74 35.44
N SER A 605 -10.28 -17.00 34.41
CA SER A 605 -10.39 -16.08 33.26
C SER A 605 -11.34 -14.90 33.51
N ALA A 606 -12.46 -15.10 34.20
CA ALA A 606 -13.45 -14.04 34.43
C ALA A 606 -12.92 -12.91 35.34
N VAL A 607 -12.06 -13.25 36.31
CA VAL A 607 -11.43 -12.28 37.21
C VAL A 607 -10.35 -11.46 36.49
N GLN A 608 -9.58 -12.10 35.59
CA GLN A 608 -8.56 -11.42 34.79
C GLN A 608 -9.17 -10.48 33.73
N THR A 609 -10.31 -10.84 33.14
CA THR A 609 -11.02 -9.97 32.18
C THR A 609 -11.60 -8.72 32.87
N ARG A 610 -12.13 -8.87 34.09
CA ARG A 610 -12.64 -7.74 34.90
C ARG A 610 -11.54 -6.74 35.28
N ALA A 611 -10.36 -7.22 35.65
CA ALA A 611 -9.21 -6.38 35.99
C ALA A 611 -8.64 -5.64 34.77
N ARG A 612 -8.61 -6.29 33.59
CA ARG A 612 -8.11 -5.69 32.35
C ARG A 612 -9.04 -4.61 31.79
N LEU A 613 -10.35 -4.80 31.89
CA LEU A 613 -11.32 -3.80 31.42
C LEU A 613 -11.33 -2.56 32.33
N ALA A 614 -11.21 -2.74 33.65
CA ALA A 614 -11.08 -1.63 34.60
C ALA A 614 -9.75 -0.87 34.42
N ALA A 615 -8.64 -1.58 34.15
CA ALA A 615 -7.34 -0.95 33.85
C ALA A 615 -7.36 -0.15 32.53
N TRP A 616 -8.09 -0.65 31.53
CA TRP A 616 -8.26 0.01 30.23
C TRP A 616 -9.14 1.26 30.32
N MET A 617 -10.24 1.23 31.07
CA MET A 617 -11.15 2.37 31.22
C MET A 617 -10.56 3.55 32.02
N PHE A 618 -9.59 3.31 32.91
CA PHE A 618 -9.11 4.34 33.85
C PHE A 618 -7.65 4.77 33.72
N GLY A 619 -6.87 4.21 32.78
CA GLY A 619 -5.58 4.78 32.38
C GLY A 619 -4.62 5.12 33.54
N LYS A 620 -4.61 4.34 34.63
CA LYS A 620 -3.65 4.50 35.73
C LYS A 620 -2.63 3.37 35.73
N ASN A 621 -1.37 3.74 35.58
CA ASN A 621 -0.23 2.88 35.89
C ASN A 621 -0.33 2.36 37.32
N HIS A 622 -0.05 1.07 37.53
CA HIS A 622 0.22 0.52 38.85
C HIS A 622 1.44 1.23 39.44
N ASN A 623 1.21 2.22 40.30
CA ASN A 623 2.05 2.63 41.42
C ASN A 623 1.26 3.67 42.24
N GLY A 624 0.81 3.29 43.44
CA GLY A 624 0.18 4.21 44.40
C GLY A 624 -1.24 3.82 44.81
N ILE A 625 -1.36 2.80 45.67
CA ILE A 625 -2.41 2.75 46.68
C ILE A 625 -1.72 2.37 48.01
N GLU A 626 -1.28 3.39 48.74
CA GLU A 626 -1.42 3.38 50.20
C GLU A 626 -2.94 3.54 50.47
N SER A 627 -3.61 2.93 51.43
CA SER A 627 -3.22 2.57 52.79
C SER A 627 -4.35 1.74 53.43
N SER A 628 -4.08 1.28 54.66
CA SER A 628 -5.04 1.11 55.75
C SER A 628 -5.79 -0.22 55.89
N SER A 629 -5.51 -0.80 57.05
CA SER A 629 -6.21 -1.85 57.75
C SER A 629 -7.69 -1.56 57.98
N GLY A 630 -8.54 -2.58 57.83
CA GLY A 630 -9.72 -2.75 58.67
C GLY A 630 -11.07 -2.69 57.97
N SER A 631 -11.83 -3.75 58.18
CA SER A 631 -13.28 -3.90 58.05
C SER A 631 -13.87 -4.22 56.67
N SER A 632 -14.61 -5.32 56.68
CA SER A 632 -15.58 -5.82 55.71
C SER A 632 -16.57 -4.75 55.21
N GLY A 633 -16.69 -4.57 53.91
CA GLY A 633 -17.73 -3.74 53.29
C GLY A 633 -17.71 -3.87 51.77
N ALA A 634 -18.88 -4.04 51.16
CA ALA A 634 -19.06 -4.26 49.72
C ALA A 634 -18.41 -3.16 48.87
N THR A 635 -17.79 -3.54 47.74
CA THR A 635 -17.30 -2.59 46.74
C THR A 635 -18.50 -1.98 46.01
N VAL A 636 -18.98 -0.84 46.49
CA VAL A 636 -19.95 0.00 45.77
C VAL A 636 -19.18 0.73 44.67
N TYR A 637 -19.53 0.47 43.41
CA TYR A 637 -18.99 1.25 42.28
C TYR A 637 -19.46 2.71 42.41
N PRO A 638 -18.58 3.71 42.18
CA PRO A 638 -18.98 5.12 42.13
C PRO A 638 -20.18 5.34 41.20
N SER A 639 -21.12 6.20 41.59
CA SER A 639 -22.36 6.51 40.83
C SER A 639 -22.11 6.82 39.35
N ASP A 640 -20.99 7.48 39.04
CA ASP A 640 -20.58 7.84 37.67
C ASP A 640 -20.32 6.63 36.76
N ILE A 641 -19.94 5.48 37.31
CA ILE A 641 -19.63 4.26 36.53
C ILE A 641 -20.92 3.54 36.13
N SER A 642 -21.87 3.45 37.07
CA SER A 642 -23.19 2.87 36.79
C SER A 642 -23.95 3.69 35.74
N GLU A 643 -23.81 5.02 35.78
CA GLU A 643 -24.41 5.90 34.78
C GLU A 643 -23.79 5.73 33.39
N LYS A 644 -22.45 5.61 33.29
CA LYS A 644 -21.76 5.37 32.01
C LYS A 644 -22.09 4.00 31.42
N LEU A 645 -22.11 2.96 32.24
CA LEU A 645 -22.51 1.61 31.80
C LEU A 645 -23.97 1.59 31.33
N GLY A 646 -24.87 2.31 32.02
CA GLY A 646 -26.26 2.48 31.61
C GLY A 646 -26.39 3.20 30.26
N LYS A 647 -25.63 4.28 30.03
CA LYS A 647 -25.62 5.00 28.74
C LYS A 647 -25.10 4.11 27.60
N THR A 648 -23.99 3.40 27.79
CA THR A 648 -23.45 2.48 26.78
C THR A 648 -24.40 1.32 26.48
N GLN A 649 -25.11 0.82 27.50
CA GLN A 649 -26.13 -0.21 27.29
C GLN A 649 -27.32 0.32 26.46
N ALA A 650 -27.76 1.55 26.69
CA ALA A 650 -28.83 2.19 25.91
C ALA A 650 -28.41 2.45 24.45
N GLU A 651 -27.18 2.90 24.21
CA GLU A 651 -26.63 3.09 22.85
C GLU A 651 -26.55 1.77 22.07
N LEU A 652 -26.17 0.67 22.72
CA LEU A 652 -26.15 -0.65 22.08
C LEU A 652 -27.56 -1.20 21.81
N GLN A 653 -28.54 -0.88 22.65
CA GLN A 653 -29.94 -1.23 22.42
C GLN A 653 -30.50 -0.49 21.20
N ASP A 654 -30.26 0.81 21.06
CA ASP A 654 -30.62 1.60 19.88
C ASP A 654 -29.93 1.08 18.60
N LEU A 655 -28.65 0.69 18.69
CA LEU A 655 -27.94 0.06 17.59
C LEU A 655 -28.56 -1.28 17.18
N LEU A 656 -28.94 -2.11 18.16
CA LEU A 656 -29.57 -3.41 17.91
C LEU A 656 -30.92 -3.24 17.19
N GLU A 657 -31.74 -2.28 17.61
CA GLU A 657 -33.04 -1.97 17.00
C GLU A 657 -32.87 -1.55 15.53
N LYS A 658 -31.94 -0.63 15.24
CA LYS A 658 -31.61 -0.21 13.87
C LYS A 658 -31.09 -1.35 13.00
N GLN A 659 -30.26 -2.23 13.56
CA GLN A 659 -29.78 -3.41 12.84
C GLN A 659 -30.92 -4.38 12.52
N GLN A 660 -31.89 -4.56 13.43
CA GLN A 660 -33.06 -5.41 13.18
C GLN A 660 -33.99 -4.82 12.12
N GLU A 661 -34.26 -3.51 12.16
CA GLU A 661 -35.06 -2.81 11.17
C GLU A 661 -34.45 -2.90 9.77
N LEU A 662 -33.13 -2.71 9.65
CA LEU A 662 -32.40 -2.89 8.39
C LEU A 662 -32.47 -4.33 7.86
N LEU A 663 -32.42 -5.32 8.74
CA LEU A 663 -32.56 -6.73 8.34
C LEU A 663 -33.98 -7.01 7.82
N GLU A 664 -35.01 -6.48 8.48
CA GLU A 664 -36.40 -6.63 8.05
C GLU A 664 -36.66 -5.94 6.71
N LEU A 665 -36.16 -4.71 6.52
CA LEU A 665 -36.22 -4.00 5.24
C LEU A 665 -35.55 -4.80 4.11
N TYR A 666 -34.36 -5.35 4.37
CA TYR A 666 -33.63 -6.14 3.38
C TYR A 666 -34.35 -7.45 3.03
N VAL A 667 -34.88 -8.17 4.02
CA VAL A 667 -35.65 -9.41 3.81
C VAL A 667 -36.98 -9.12 3.11
N GLY A 668 -37.65 -8.01 3.45
CA GLY A 668 -38.88 -7.57 2.80
C GLY A 668 -38.66 -7.23 1.32
N HIS A 669 -37.59 -6.50 1.00
CA HIS A 669 -37.20 -6.20 -0.38
C HIS A 669 -36.91 -7.48 -1.18
N ARG A 670 -36.26 -8.49 -0.56
CA ARG A 670 -36.03 -9.80 -1.18
C ARG A 670 -37.34 -10.53 -1.48
N GLN A 671 -38.30 -10.54 -0.55
CA GLN A 671 -39.59 -11.19 -0.77
C GLN A 671 -40.36 -10.52 -1.92
N GLN A 672 -40.34 -9.18 -2.00
CA GLN A 672 -40.95 -8.44 -3.10
C GLN A 672 -40.29 -8.74 -4.45
N GLN A 673 -38.96 -8.81 -4.51
CA GLN A 673 -38.22 -9.19 -5.74
C GLN A 673 -38.50 -10.63 -6.17
N THR A 674 -38.63 -11.56 -5.21
CA THR A 674 -38.94 -12.97 -5.51
C THR A 674 -40.37 -13.13 -6.04
N VAL A 675 -41.33 -12.37 -5.48
CA VAL A 675 -42.72 -12.33 -5.97
C VAL A 675 -42.79 -11.69 -7.37
N ALA A 676 -42.06 -10.59 -7.61
CA ALA A 676 -41.99 -9.96 -8.93
C ALA A 676 -41.38 -10.89 -9.99
N ALA A 677 -40.33 -11.64 -9.64
CA ALA A 677 -39.73 -12.64 -10.52
C ALA A 677 -40.67 -13.83 -10.83
N ALA A 678 -41.47 -14.27 -9.85
CA ALA A 678 -42.48 -15.32 -10.05
C ALA A 678 -43.65 -14.86 -10.95
N VAL A 679 -44.09 -13.61 -10.81
CA VAL A 679 -45.11 -13.00 -11.67
C VAL A 679 -44.60 -12.84 -13.11
N ALA A 680 -43.34 -12.41 -13.29
CA ALA A 680 -42.68 -12.32 -14.59
C ALA A 680 -42.47 -13.69 -15.27
N ALA A 681 -42.19 -14.75 -14.51
CA ALA A 681 -42.07 -16.10 -15.06
C ALA A 681 -43.41 -16.67 -15.55
N THR A 682 -44.53 -16.24 -14.96
CA THR A 682 -45.87 -16.72 -15.32
C THR A 682 -46.39 -16.05 -16.60
N SER A 683 -46.06 -14.77 -16.83
CA SER A 683 -46.46 -14.03 -18.03
C SER A 683 -45.71 -14.43 -19.31
N VAL A 684 -44.51 -15.01 -19.19
CA VAL A 684 -43.68 -15.46 -20.32
C VAL A 684 -44.14 -16.82 -20.89
N SER A 685 -45.00 -17.57 -20.20
CA SER A 685 -45.47 -18.89 -20.64
C SER A 685 -46.66 -18.86 -21.63
N GLY A 686 -47.18 -17.67 -21.97
CA GLY A 686 -48.38 -17.50 -22.78
C GLY A 686 -48.14 -16.83 -24.14
N SER A 687 -47.30 -17.36 -25.03
CA SER A 687 -47.44 -17.11 -26.49
C SER A 687 -46.49 -17.95 -27.38
N SER A 688 -46.94 -19.14 -27.77
CA SER A 688 -46.70 -19.82 -29.07
C SER A 688 -47.26 -21.25 -28.98
N GLY A 689 -48.09 -21.81 -29.87
CA GLY A 689 -48.77 -21.38 -31.09
C GLY A 689 -49.26 -22.62 -31.87
N ASN A 690 -50.57 -22.68 -32.13
CA ASN A 690 -51.30 -23.38 -33.21
C ASN A 690 -51.63 -24.90 -33.23
N SER A 691 -52.96 -25.12 -33.29
CA SER A 691 -53.76 -25.94 -34.22
C SER A 691 -53.79 -27.47 -34.19
N ALA A 692 -55.00 -27.96 -33.87
CA ALA A 692 -55.79 -29.03 -34.50
C ALA A 692 -55.79 -30.44 -33.89
N ALA A 693 -57.04 -30.85 -33.58
CA ALA A 693 -57.64 -32.19 -33.50
C ALA A 693 -57.92 -32.80 -32.11
N ALA A 694 -59.20 -33.15 -31.97
CA ALA A 694 -59.90 -34.08 -31.05
C ALA A 694 -60.54 -33.45 -29.79
N THR A 695 -61.82 -33.02 -29.83
CA THR A 695 -63.03 -33.77 -29.38
C THR A 695 -62.80 -34.45 -28.03
N ASP A 696 -63.34 -33.97 -26.90
CA ASP A 696 -64.74 -34.13 -26.51
C ASP A 696 -65.00 -33.51 -25.11
N ALA A 697 -66.28 -33.22 -24.88
CA ALA A 697 -66.98 -33.12 -23.60
C ALA A 697 -66.84 -31.86 -22.70
N ILE A 698 -67.84 -31.01 -22.91
CA ILE A 698 -68.51 -30.05 -22.02
C ILE A 698 -68.87 -30.68 -20.65
N THR A 699 -68.70 -29.96 -19.52
CA THR A 699 -69.76 -29.56 -18.54
C THR A 699 -69.28 -29.23 -17.11
N ASN A 700 -69.88 -28.15 -16.58
CA ASN A 700 -70.31 -27.88 -15.21
C ASN A 700 -69.32 -27.42 -14.11
N VAL A 701 -69.43 -26.11 -13.81
CA VAL A 701 -69.91 -25.52 -12.52
C VAL A 701 -69.93 -26.46 -11.31
N GLY A 702 -69.25 -26.10 -10.22
CA GLY A 702 -69.47 -26.73 -8.91
C GLY A 702 -68.57 -26.25 -7.79
N VAL A 703 -69.14 -25.44 -6.89
CA VAL A 703 -68.69 -25.12 -5.53
C VAL A 703 -68.46 -26.39 -4.69
N SER A 704 -67.45 -26.44 -3.81
CA SER A 704 -67.61 -26.83 -2.38
C SER A 704 -66.29 -27.18 -1.64
N ASN A 705 -66.29 -26.84 -0.35
CA ASN A 705 -65.41 -27.29 0.72
C ASN A 705 -65.29 -28.81 0.82
N GLY A 706 -64.15 -29.31 1.32
CA GLY A 706 -64.06 -30.68 1.81
C GLY A 706 -62.67 -31.14 2.24
N ASN A 707 -62.48 -31.28 3.54
CA ASN A 707 -61.41 -32.02 4.22
C ASN A 707 -61.30 -33.48 3.71
N GLY A 708 -60.08 -34.06 3.70
CA GLY A 708 -59.94 -35.52 3.53
C GLY A 708 -58.54 -36.06 3.25
N ASN A 709 -57.82 -36.38 4.34
CA ASN A 709 -56.85 -37.48 4.55
C ASN A 709 -56.17 -38.20 3.36
N GLY A 710 -54.83 -38.17 3.40
CA GLY A 710 -54.03 -39.33 3.83
C GLY A 710 -53.60 -40.37 2.78
N GLY A 711 -52.28 -40.49 2.58
CA GLY A 711 -51.68 -41.64 1.87
C GLY A 711 -50.20 -41.43 1.51
N ASP A 712 -49.32 -42.10 2.26
CA ASP A 712 -47.87 -42.23 2.13
C ASP A 712 -47.34 -42.61 0.73
N LEU A 713 -46.06 -42.32 0.45
CA LEU A 713 -44.97 -43.33 0.40
C LEU A 713 -43.61 -42.77 -0.11
N ILE A 714 -42.53 -43.44 0.35
CA ILE A 714 -41.20 -43.64 -0.30
C ILE A 714 -40.16 -42.49 -0.09
N LEU A 715 -38.93 -42.66 0.44
CA LEU A 715 -38.01 -43.81 0.55
C LEU A 715 -36.92 -43.60 1.65
N SER A 716 -36.23 -44.70 1.92
CA SER A 716 -35.37 -45.09 3.04
C SER A 716 -33.94 -44.52 3.16
N ARG A 717 -33.48 -44.42 4.44
CA ARG A 717 -32.17 -44.79 5.06
C ARG A 717 -30.86 -44.24 4.45
N SER A 718 -30.16 -43.31 5.11
CA SER A 718 -29.27 -43.40 6.30
C SER A 718 -27.85 -43.96 6.08
N ARG A 719 -26.82 -43.12 6.29
CA ARG A 719 -25.67 -43.37 7.19
C ARG A 719 -24.80 -42.10 7.39
N SER A 720 -24.57 -41.77 8.67
CA SER A 720 -23.34 -41.25 9.35
C SER A 720 -22.29 -40.51 8.51
N GLY A 721 -21.68 -39.39 8.91
CA GLY A 721 -21.37 -38.82 10.22
C GLY A 721 -20.03 -38.03 10.10
N SER A 722 -19.64 -37.29 11.15
CA SER A 722 -18.46 -36.39 11.27
C SER A 722 -18.72 -34.95 10.79
N VAL A 723 -19.00 -33.98 11.67
CA VAL A 723 -18.07 -33.29 12.59
C VAL A 723 -16.81 -32.81 11.87
N THR A 724 -16.79 -31.52 11.54
CA THR A 724 -15.55 -30.78 11.23
C THR A 724 -15.67 -29.34 11.73
N ASN A 725 -14.75 -29.02 12.63
CA ASN A 725 -14.52 -27.73 13.25
C ASN A 725 -14.29 -26.63 12.22
N ILE A 726 -15.02 -25.52 12.34
CA ILE A 726 -14.65 -24.26 11.69
C ILE A 726 -13.49 -23.68 12.51
N VAL A 727 -12.28 -23.88 12.01
CA VAL A 727 -11.08 -23.16 12.44
C VAL A 727 -11.29 -21.69 12.04
N LYS A 728 -11.47 -20.82 13.04
CA LYS A 728 -11.37 -19.36 12.86
C LYS A 728 -9.98 -19.05 12.29
N LEU A 729 -9.92 -18.66 11.03
CA LEU A 729 -8.79 -17.93 10.48
C LEU A 729 -8.73 -16.60 11.23
N GLY A 730 -7.66 -16.41 12.00
CA GLY A 730 -7.42 -15.19 12.75
C GLY A 730 -7.35 -14.00 11.80
N GLU A 731 -8.18 -13.00 12.08
CA GLU A 731 -7.92 -11.62 11.67
C GLU A 731 -6.52 -11.22 12.18
N PRO A 732 -5.73 -10.46 11.42
CA PRO A 732 -4.52 -9.88 11.97
C PRO A 732 -4.94 -8.89 13.08
N ASP A 733 -4.60 -9.21 14.32
CA ASP A 733 -4.66 -8.31 15.46
C ASP A 733 -3.92 -7.01 15.12
N LEU A 734 -4.67 -6.01 14.64
CA LEU A 734 -4.21 -4.62 14.49
C LEU A 734 -4.28 -3.85 15.82
N LEU A 735 -4.52 -4.54 16.93
CA LEU A 735 -4.69 -3.96 18.27
C LEU A 735 -3.92 -4.78 19.33
N ALA A 736 -2.60 -4.90 19.17
CA ALA A 736 -1.72 -5.32 20.26
C ALA A 736 -0.41 -4.51 20.25
N GLY A 737 -0.27 -3.62 21.23
CA GLY A 737 0.97 -2.91 21.53
C GLY A 737 0.82 -1.40 21.64
N SER A 738 0.03 -0.90 22.59
CA SER A 738 0.19 0.46 23.12
C SER A 738 1.51 0.56 23.90
N ASN A 739 2.64 0.48 23.20
CA ASN A 739 3.87 1.07 23.71
C ASN A 739 3.74 2.56 23.43
N SER A 740 3.50 3.35 24.46
CA SER A 740 3.83 4.78 24.40
C SER A 740 5.26 4.88 23.86
N PRO A 741 5.52 5.64 22.78
CA PRO A 741 6.88 5.84 22.29
C PRO A 741 7.73 6.37 23.44
N ARG A 742 8.80 5.66 23.79
CA ARG A 742 9.81 6.22 24.71
C ARG A 742 10.37 7.50 24.07
N PRO A 743 10.80 8.50 24.85
CA PRO A 743 11.49 9.67 24.30
C PRO A 743 12.65 9.19 23.43
N ILE A 744 12.65 9.57 22.15
CA ILE A 744 13.52 8.95 21.14
C ILE A 744 14.97 9.35 21.37
N MET A 745 15.24 10.54 21.93
CA MET A 745 16.60 11.05 22.04
C MET A 745 16.76 11.94 23.27
N LYS A 746 17.23 11.37 24.40
CA LYS A 746 17.81 12.18 25.49
C LYS A 746 19.32 11.97 25.54
N LYS A 747 20.02 13.09 25.75
CA LYS A 747 21.44 13.14 26.07
C LYS A 747 21.71 12.24 27.28
N ALA A 748 22.61 11.28 27.15
CA ALA A 748 23.09 10.51 28.29
C ALA A 748 23.96 11.43 29.15
N GLY A 749 23.37 12.04 30.19
CA GLY A 749 24.07 12.91 31.12
C GLY A 749 23.28 14.14 31.49
N GLU A 750 22.19 13.94 32.24
CA GLU A 750 21.61 14.82 33.26
C GLU A 750 20.33 14.12 33.74
N GLN A 751 20.47 13.37 34.84
CA GLN A 751 19.37 12.81 35.63
C GLN A 751 18.74 13.89 36.51
#